data_AF-W0NUH5-F1
#
_entry.id   AF-W0NUH5-F1
#
_cell.length_a   1.000
_cell.length_b   1.000
_cell.length_c   1.000
_cell.angle_alpha   90.00
_cell.angle_beta   90.00
_cell.angle_gamma   90.00
#
_symmetry.space_group_name_H-M   'P 1'
#
loop_
_entity.id
_entity.type
_entity.pdbx_description
1 polymer ?
#
loop_
_entity_poly.entity_id
_entity_poly.type
_entity_poly.pdbx_seq_one_letter_code
_entity_poly.pdbx_strand_id
1 'polypeptide(L)'
;MTPAPTIDLGHVARDLHLPPAHIQRTVELLDEGNTVPFITRYRKDQTGGLDEEQIREIQFRVGKIRQLAERKATILKTIETQGKLTPELAELIQHANTPKRLEDLYLPFKPKKQTLATIARERGLEPLAIEIYEAHESANDMQARAATFIAAEKELHTVEDVLAGVGHLIAERFSENAELRGRLRRIFARSGKIVCTKVEAPPAAAAAPHEGVNERGSEGATEGQREGVTEGQGGNSDSTVAAIAEAVTSAQQTLPAEPSAAPTTENPVQGTEPASPAATIETVEPSRQPIDEAIETSAAPSVDPSLAPSISPPEPPADASASTSAEQNPDGLPTGRLFEPPPAPVAAPLSAVLLKKKKKKKKKVIGEHAFKDYYNYVEPLGKVPPHRVLAINRGERAHAIRVKIEADEAALFREADEFLVWPKNPHAEFLRNCVRDSLTRLIIPSLERELRREMTERAEEHAVEVFIRNLRKLLLQSPTRSRRVLAIDPGFKSGSKMAALDEFGNVLGHGMIFVIGKDEEKRKKARTRLADLVKQHGVAIIAIGNGTGCRETEQLVADTLAEELKDQDVAYVVVNEAGASIYSTSPLGREELPQYDALQRGAISIGRRLLDPLSEMVKIHPANLGVGLYQHDIKAKHLKDSLDAVVESCVNFVGVDVNSASPALLRYVSGMNALTARRVYEHRRDKGPFKSREDLKQVQGFGDQTFVQAAGFLKVIGSENPLDATWIHPESYEIARRVLEKMGCDVADLAKVVPAAAKEEPKKEFAAELVASAEATPEAPAPEVEAAAQPQAGGSDGQTESASDAVAEPIADAPGSAAPAGAADVSAANADSATAPVLDKPAATESQIQNPKPRIEAPRNPIAEKATTVNVPQLAAELSVGTHLLQDILNSFTRPALDPRDSLASPVFRRGIMKLEDLAPAMELSGTVLNVVDFGVFVDIGLSDSGLVHISRLADRFIKDPHEVVGVGDVLKVWVVDIDKSRRRVSLTAIPPGSERPPRPPREQRPPRPPRQRQGGQGGRQQQGGPPPAHGASQGRGAPAVGAIPAQDQRPPRPHGGGGGRRDQRRGDRPQHNHPQTIERPPTKPKKFKPITKAQEEGREPMRSFGDLQQLFEKKKQKPKPPDESPPPETTAS
;
A
#
# COMPACT_ATOMS: atom_id res chain seq x y z
N MET A 1 -16.01 16.21 29.13
CA MET A 1 -15.57 16.27 27.71
C MET A 1 -16.55 17.18 26.98
N THR A 2 -16.10 18.02 26.05
CA THR A 2 -17.03 18.70 25.13
C THR A 2 -17.73 17.65 24.24
N PRO A 3 -19.03 17.79 23.94
CA PRO A 3 -19.69 16.89 23.00
C PRO A 3 -19.04 17.03 21.61
N ALA A 4 -18.92 15.92 20.89
CA ALA A 4 -18.47 15.96 19.50
C ALA A 4 -19.44 16.81 18.66
N PRO A 5 -18.96 17.64 17.71
CA PRO A 5 -19.83 18.49 16.90
C PRO A 5 -20.78 17.61 16.08
N THR A 6 -22.09 17.87 16.19
CA THR A 6 -23.13 17.09 15.51
C THR A 6 -22.90 17.07 14.00
N ILE A 7 -22.77 15.86 13.43
CA ILE A 7 -22.34 15.66 12.03
C ILE A 7 -23.55 15.37 11.15
N ASP A 8 -23.72 16.10 10.05
CA ASP A 8 -24.66 15.72 8.99
C ASP A 8 -24.14 14.49 8.22
N LEU A 9 -24.55 13.30 8.66
CA LEU A 9 -24.30 12.03 7.98
C LEU A 9 -25.17 11.85 6.72
N GLY A 10 -26.18 12.69 6.49
CA GLY A 10 -27.03 12.66 5.30
C GLY A 10 -26.27 12.97 4.01
N HIS A 11 -25.15 13.70 4.08
CA HIS A 11 -24.20 13.82 2.98
C HIS A 11 -23.52 12.48 2.67
N VAL A 12 -23.00 11.78 3.69
CA VAL A 12 -22.34 10.47 3.53
C VAL A 12 -23.34 9.43 2.99
N ALA A 13 -24.58 9.43 3.48
CA ALA A 13 -25.66 8.57 3.01
C ALA A 13 -25.97 8.75 1.52
N ARG A 14 -26.10 10.01 1.06
CA ARG A 14 -26.36 10.30 -0.36
C ARG A 14 -25.21 9.88 -1.27
N ASP A 15 -23.97 10.12 -0.86
CA ASP A 15 -22.78 9.82 -1.67
C ASP A 15 -22.47 8.31 -1.76
N LEU A 16 -22.73 7.55 -0.70
CA LEU A 16 -22.53 6.09 -0.66
C LEU A 16 -23.77 5.30 -1.12
N HIS A 17 -24.91 5.98 -1.30
CA HIS A 17 -26.22 5.37 -1.59
C HIS A 17 -26.68 4.36 -0.52
N LEU A 18 -26.33 4.61 0.75
CA LEU A 18 -26.64 3.76 1.90
C LEU A 18 -27.68 4.41 2.84
N PRO A 19 -28.49 3.63 3.59
CA PRO A 19 -29.47 4.17 4.54
C PRO A 19 -28.81 5.01 5.66
N PRO A 20 -29.30 6.21 5.99
CA PRO A 20 -28.71 7.06 7.04
C PRO A 20 -28.63 6.37 8.42
N ALA A 21 -29.63 5.57 8.79
CA ALA A 21 -29.66 4.84 10.06
C ALA A 21 -28.51 3.82 10.19
N HIS A 22 -28.15 3.15 9.09
CA HIS A 22 -27.06 2.17 9.07
C HIS A 22 -25.69 2.85 9.24
N ILE A 23 -25.52 4.02 8.61
CA ILE A 23 -24.30 4.84 8.78
C ILE A 23 -24.23 5.39 10.19
N GLN A 24 -25.32 5.94 10.73
CA GLN A 24 -25.40 6.42 12.11
C GLN A 24 -24.99 5.31 13.11
N ARG A 25 -25.58 4.11 13.01
CA ARG A 25 -25.23 2.99 13.90
C ARG A 25 -23.80 2.48 13.68
N THR A 26 -23.29 2.51 12.45
CA THR A 26 -21.87 2.22 12.16
C THR A 26 -20.93 3.22 12.83
N VAL A 27 -21.26 4.52 12.81
CA VAL A 27 -20.47 5.57 13.46
C VAL A 27 -20.52 5.43 14.98
N GLU A 28 -21.69 5.16 15.55
CA GLU A 28 -21.83 4.85 16.99
C GLU A 28 -20.97 3.65 17.40
N LEU A 29 -21.04 2.53 16.67
CA LEU A 29 -20.22 1.35 16.95
C LEU A 29 -18.71 1.66 16.88
N LEU A 30 -18.26 2.50 15.95
CA LEU A 30 -16.86 2.93 15.85
C LEU A 30 -16.45 3.87 17.01
N ASP A 31 -17.35 4.75 17.45
CA ASP A 31 -17.12 5.67 18.58
C ASP A 31 -17.21 4.95 19.95
N GLU A 32 -18.01 3.88 20.05
CA GLU A 32 -18.01 2.89 21.14
C GLU A 32 -16.68 2.10 21.23
N GLY A 33 -15.80 2.22 20.22
CA GLY A 33 -14.50 1.56 20.18
C GLY A 33 -14.49 0.15 19.59
N ASN A 34 -15.57 -0.27 18.91
CA ASN A 34 -15.59 -1.57 18.23
C ASN A 34 -14.65 -1.54 17.00
N THR A 35 -13.94 -2.64 16.76
CA THR A 35 -13.05 -2.75 15.59
C THR A 35 -13.85 -2.93 14.30
N VAL A 36 -13.26 -2.56 13.16
CA VAL A 36 -13.89 -2.78 11.85
C VAL A 36 -14.18 -4.27 11.58
N PRO A 37 -13.24 -5.22 11.81
CA PRO A 37 -13.56 -6.65 11.69
C PRO A 37 -14.71 -7.10 12.60
N PHE A 38 -14.75 -6.62 13.85
CA PHE A 38 -15.81 -6.98 14.80
C PHE A 38 -17.19 -6.48 14.34
N ILE A 39 -17.28 -5.21 13.89
CA ILE A 39 -18.52 -4.65 13.34
C ILE A 39 -18.97 -5.45 12.11
N THR A 40 -18.06 -5.66 11.16
CA THR A 40 -18.32 -6.37 9.88
C THR A 40 -18.85 -7.79 10.12
N ARG A 41 -18.42 -8.45 11.20
CA ARG A 41 -18.77 -9.86 11.47
C ARG A 41 -19.94 -10.03 12.44
N TYR A 42 -19.96 -9.31 13.55
CA TYR A 42 -20.88 -9.56 14.68
C TYR A 42 -21.91 -8.45 14.90
N ARG A 43 -21.88 -7.35 14.11
CA ARG A 43 -22.88 -6.27 14.19
C ARG A 43 -23.63 -6.05 12.87
N LYS A 44 -23.60 -7.03 11.96
CA LYS A 44 -24.28 -7.01 10.65
C LYS A 44 -25.75 -6.60 10.73
N ASP A 45 -26.54 -7.18 11.62
CA ASP A 45 -27.96 -6.82 11.75
C ASP A 45 -28.18 -5.37 12.26
N GLN A 46 -27.20 -4.78 12.95
CA GLN A 46 -27.23 -3.38 13.38
C GLN A 46 -26.79 -2.40 12.27
N THR A 47 -25.90 -2.84 11.37
CA THR A 47 -25.45 -2.06 10.20
C THR A 47 -26.26 -2.33 8.94
N GLY A 48 -27.19 -3.30 8.95
CA GLY A 48 -27.90 -3.75 7.76
C GLY A 48 -27.01 -4.45 6.73
N GLY A 49 -26.00 -5.19 7.21
CA GLY A 49 -25.16 -6.07 6.40
C GLY A 49 -24.00 -5.40 5.66
N LEU A 50 -23.53 -4.23 6.12
CA LEU A 50 -22.39 -3.54 5.49
C LEU A 50 -21.10 -4.36 5.53
N ASP A 51 -20.33 -4.29 4.45
CA ASP A 51 -19.01 -4.93 4.34
C ASP A 51 -17.87 -4.06 4.91
N GLU A 52 -16.67 -4.64 5.02
CA GLU A 52 -15.49 -3.96 5.55
C GLU A 52 -15.04 -2.76 4.72
N GLU A 53 -15.19 -2.78 3.39
CA GLU A 53 -14.81 -1.66 2.53
C GLU A 53 -15.77 -0.47 2.74
N GLN A 54 -17.08 -0.76 2.83
CA GLN A 54 -18.12 0.22 3.17
C GLN A 54 -17.90 0.83 4.56
N ILE A 55 -17.60 0.02 5.58
CA ILE A 55 -17.35 0.49 6.95
C ILE A 55 -16.08 1.36 7.02
N ARG A 56 -14.99 0.98 6.33
CA ARG A 56 -13.76 1.79 6.27
C ARG A 56 -13.95 3.10 5.50
N GLU A 57 -14.75 3.11 4.43
CA GLU A 57 -15.10 4.33 3.69
C GLU A 57 -16.00 5.27 4.51
N ILE A 58 -16.95 4.73 5.30
CA ILE A 58 -17.71 5.52 6.29
C ILE A 58 -16.75 6.16 7.31
N GLN A 59 -15.86 5.35 7.91
CA GLN A 59 -14.88 5.83 8.88
C GLN A 59 -13.98 6.94 8.30
N PHE A 60 -13.51 6.79 7.06
CA PHE A 60 -12.69 7.75 6.35
C PHE A 60 -13.42 9.07 6.05
N ARG A 61 -14.67 8.99 5.56
CA ARG A 61 -15.50 10.18 5.26
C ARG A 61 -15.86 10.94 6.52
N VAL A 62 -16.31 10.23 7.56
CA VAL A 62 -16.66 10.84 8.86
C VAL A 62 -15.41 11.45 9.51
N GLY A 63 -14.25 10.80 9.41
CA GLY A 63 -12.96 11.38 9.80
C GLY A 63 -12.63 12.67 9.05
N LYS A 64 -12.78 12.71 7.72
CA LYS A 64 -12.57 13.92 6.90
C LYS A 64 -13.56 15.04 7.27
N ILE A 65 -14.81 14.73 7.62
CA ILE A 65 -15.80 15.73 8.06
C ILE A 65 -15.47 16.26 9.47
N ARG A 66 -15.08 15.38 10.41
CA ARG A 66 -14.63 15.76 11.77
C ARG A 66 -13.44 16.72 11.71
N GLN A 67 -12.42 16.40 10.91
CA GLN A 67 -11.26 17.26 10.68
C GLN A 67 -11.64 18.62 10.08
N LEU A 68 -12.62 18.67 9.15
CA LEU A 68 -13.10 19.93 8.59
C LEU A 68 -13.86 20.78 9.62
N ALA A 69 -14.68 20.16 10.48
CA ALA A 69 -15.42 20.83 11.54
C ALA A 69 -14.49 21.39 12.64
N GLU A 70 -13.53 20.58 13.10
CA GLU A 70 -12.47 21.01 14.02
C GLU A 70 -11.65 22.17 13.45
N ARG A 71 -11.29 22.10 12.15
CA ARG A 71 -10.57 23.18 11.48
C ARG A 71 -11.41 24.46 11.35
N LYS A 72 -12.72 24.37 11.09
CA LYS A 72 -13.65 25.52 11.11
C LYS A 72 -13.68 26.17 12.49
N ALA A 73 -13.89 25.40 13.56
CA ALA A 73 -13.92 25.91 14.92
C ALA A 73 -12.61 26.59 15.33
N THR A 74 -11.47 25.98 14.98
CA THR A 74 -10.13 26.56 15.16
C THR A 74 -10.00 27.92 14.46
N ILE A 75 -10.44 28.01 13.19
CA ILE A 75 -10.33 29.22 12.38
C ILE A 75 -11.26 30.33 12.91
N LEU A 76 -12.51 30.01 13.24
CA LEU A 76 -13.47 30.96 13.83
C LEU A 76 -12.89 31.59 15.10
N LYS A 77 -12.48 30.77 16.07
CA LYS A 77 -11.85 31.23 17.32
C LYS A 77 -10.59 32.07 17.06
N THR A 78 -9.79 31.73 16.05
CA THR A 78 -8.57 32.49 15.71
C THR A 78 -8.89 33.89 15.16
N ILE A 79 -9.96 34.05 14.39
CA ILE A 79 -10.38 35.33 13.80
C ILE A 79 -11.16 36.17 14.84
N GLU A 80 -11.96 35.53 15.68
CA GLU A 80 -12.64 36.10 16.84
C GLU A 80 -11.64 36.72 17.84
N THR A 81 -10.59 35.98 18.19
CA THR A 81 -9.49 36.46 19.06
C THR A 81 -8.73 37.65 18.46
N GLN A 82 -8.80 37.86 17.14
CA GLN A 82 -8.24 39.06 16.48
C GLN A 82 -9.21 40.26 16.43
N GLY A 83 -10.45 40.12 16.91
CA GLY A 83 -11.50 41.13 16.79
C GLY A 83 -12.00 41.35 15.36
N LYS A 84 -11.80 40.38 14.46
CA LYS A 84 -12.05 40.53 13.00
C LYS A 84 -13.15 39.64 12.44
N LEU A 85 -13.89 38.92 13.30
CA LEU A 85 -14.93 37.99 12.87
C LEU A 85 -16.25 38.74 12.63
N THR A 86 -16.55 39.07 11.38
CA THR A 86 -17.88 39.59 11.01
C THR A 86 -18.91 38.44 10.91
N PRO A 87 -20.22 38.71 11.07
CA PRO A 87 -21.26 37.69 10.91
C PRO A 87 -21.22 37.02 9.51
N GLU A 88 -21.02 37.82 8.47
CA GLU A 88 -20.88 37.34 7.08
C GLU A 88 -19.68 36.40 6.91
N LEU A 89 -18.52 36.74 7.51
CA LEU A 89 -17.33 35.89 7.47
C LEU A 89 -17.53 34.60 8.26
N ALA A 90 -18.19 34.66 9.41
CA ALA A 90 -18.56 33.47 10.18
C ALA A 90 -19.47 32.55 9.36
N GLU A 91 -20.50 33.09 8.69
CA GLU A 91 -21.39 32.33 7.81
C GLU A 91 -20.63 31.69 6.63
N LEU A 92 -19.74 32.44 5.96
CA LEU A 92 -18.91 31.92 4.87
C LEU A 92 -17.98 30.79 5.31
N ILE A 93 -17.44 30.86 6.53
CA ILE A 93 -16.59 29.81 7.13
C ILE A 93 -17.44 28.58 7.49
N GLN A 94 -18.63 28.76 8.06
CA GLN A 94 -19.54 27.66 8.37
C GLN A 94 -20.00 26.93 7.10
N HIS A 95 -20.29 27.65 6.01
CA HIS A 95 -20.64 27.08 4.70
C HIS A 95 -19.44 26.59 3.86
N ALA A 96 -18.20 26.65 4.38
CA ALA A 96 -17.02 26.19 3.67
C ALA A 96 -16.98 24.65 3.55
N ASN A 97 -17.50 24.11 2.44
CA ASN A 97 -17.61 22.67 2.19
C ASN A 97 -16.31 21.99 1.70
N THR A 98 -15.18 22.70 1.66
CA THR A 98 -13.87 22.10 1.34
C THR A 98 -12.75 22.73 2.18
N PRO A 99 -11.69 21.96 2.53
CA PRO A 99 -10.51 22.52 3.18
C PRO A 99 -9.84 23.65 2.38
N LYS A 100 -9.91 23.60 1.04
CA LYS A 100 -9.36 24.64 0.16
C LYS A 100 -10.06 25.99 0.37
N ARG A 101 -11.40 26.02 0.30
CA ARG A 101 -12.18 27.25 0.54
C ARG A 101 -12.01 27.75 1.97
N LEU A 102 -11.92 26.84 2.94
CA LEU A 102 -11.71 27.20 4.34
C LEU A 102 -10.35 27.87 4.57
N GLU A 103 -9.26 27.33 4.01
CA GLU A 103 -7.93 27.97 4.09
C GLU A 103 -7.84 29.26 3.26
N ASP A 104 -8.58 29.40 2.14
CA ASP A 104 -8.66 30.67 1.41
C ASP A 104 -9.34 31.77 2.25
N LEU A 105 -10.46 31.46 2.92
CA LEU A 105 -11.16 32.40 3.80
C LEU A 105 -10.33 32.78 5.03
N TYR A 106 -9.50 31.87 5.53
CA TYR A 106 -8.59 32.12 6.66
C TYR A 106 -7.32 32.89 6.25
N LEU A 107 -6.95 32.92 4.97
CA LEU A 107 -5.66 33.43 4.50
C LEU A 107 -5.33 34.87 4.96
N PRO A 108 -6.26 35.85 4.95
CA PRO A 108 -5.97 37.21 5.43
C PRO A 108 -5.63 37.31 6.93
N PHE A 109 -6.13 36.35 7.72
CA PHE A 109 -6.05 36.33 9.20
C PHE A 109 -4.93 35.41 9.72
N LYS A 110 -4.23 34.75 8.81
CA LYS A 110 -3.17 33.78 9.12
C LYS A 110 -1.89 34.54 9.50
N PRO A 111 -1.22 34.21 10.62
CA PRO A 111 0.03 34.86 11.01
C PRO A 111 1.08 34.82 9.89
N LYS A 112 1.51 35.99 9.44
CA LYS A 112 2.47 36.18 8.35
C LYS A 112 3.88 36.39 8.92
N LYS A 113 4.91 35.99 8.16
CA LYS A 113 6.26 36.57 8.35
C LYS A 113 6.26 37.98 7.76
N GLN A 114 7.26 38.79 8.08
CA GLN A 114 7.43 40.11 7.47
C GLN A 114 7.45 39.99 5.93
N THR A 115 6.43 40.55 5.27
CA THR A 115 6.31 40.64 3.81
C THR A 115 6.61 42.05 3.34
N LEU A 116 6.76 42.26 2.03
CA LEU A 116 6.88 43.61 1.46
C LEU A 116 5.65 44.48 1.77
N ALA A 117 4.47 43.88 1.95
CA ALA A 117 3.26 44.57 2.39
C ALA A 117 3.24 44.81 3.91
N THR A 118 3.83 43.91 4.72
CA THR A 118 4.07 44.19 6.15
C THR A 118 4.98 45.41 6.31
N ILE A 119 6.10 45.47 5.57
CA ILE A 119 7.04 46.59 5.58
C ILE A 119 6.35 47.88 5.11
N ALA A 120 5.57 47.84 4.03
CA ALA A 120 4.80 49.00 3.58
C ALA A 120 3.77 49.49 4.61
N ARG A 121 3.16 48.57 5.38
CA ARG A 121 2.27 48.90 6.51
C ARG A 121 3.04 49.49 7.70
N GLU A 122 4.19 48.93 8.06
CA GLU A 122 5.10 49.43 9.10
C GLU A 122 5.58 50.86 8.77
N ARG A 123 5.84 51.15 7.49
CA ARG A 123 6.15 52.51 6.99
C ARG A 123 4.93 53.45 6.94
N GLY A 124 3.72 52.94 7.07
CA GLY A 124 2.48 53.72 7.17
C GLY A 124 1.77 54.01 5.83
N LEU A 125 1.99 53.19 4.79
CA LEU A 125 1.41 53.39 3.44
C LEU A 125 -0.01 52.85 3.27
N GLU A 126 -0.59 52.21 4.30
CA GLU A 126 -1.91 51.59 4.22
C GLU A 126 -3.08 52.56 3.94
N PRO A 127 -3.14 53.79 4.49
CA PRO A 127 -4.17 54.76 4.11
C PRO A 127 -4.16 55.09 2.61
N LEU A 128 -2.97 55.33 2.04
CA LEU A 128 -2.81 55.61 0.61
C LEU A 128 -3.25 54.43 -0.27
N ALA A 129 -2.97 53.20 0.16
CA ALA A 129 -3.40 51.99 -0.53
C ALA A 129 -4.93 51.80 -0.50
N ILE A 130 -5.61 52.29 0.54
CA ILE A 130 -7.08 52.32 0.62
C ILE A 130 -7.63 53.41 -0.30
N GLU A 131 -7.14 54.65 -0.20
CA GLU A 131 -7.57 55.78 -1.03
C GLU A 131 -7.48 55.48 -2.54
N ILE A 132 -6.36 54.90 -3.00
CA ILE A 132 -6.15 54.54 -4.42
C ILE A 132 -7.02 53.35 -4.85
N TYR A 133 -7.22 52.35 -3.98
CA TYR A 133 -8.07 51.20 -4.31
C TYR A 133 -9.55 51.59 -4.43
N GLU A 134 -10.02 52.47 -3.54
CA GLU A 134 -11.43 52.85 -3.41
C GLU A 134 -11.78 54.08 -4.27
N ALA A 135 -10.80 54.63 -5.01
CA ALA A 135 -10.92 55.82 -5.87
C ALA A 135 -11.41 57.06 -5.11
N HIS A 136 -10.87 57.28 -3.91
CA HIS A 136 -11.22 58.41 -3.07
C HIS A 136 -10.69 59.74 -3.67
N GLU A 137 -11.44 60.83 -3.49
CA GLU A 137 -11.15 62.10 -4.18
C GLU A 137 -9.76 62.68 -3.86
N SER A 138 -9.22 62.38 -2.67
CA SER A 138 -7.86 62.75 -2.24
C SER A 138 -6.74 62.08 -3.03
N ALA A 139 -7.00 60.99 -3.74
CA ALA A 139 -6.04 60.25 -4.55
C ALA A 139 -6.14 60.56 -6.05
N ASN A 140 -7.10 61.40 -6.50
CA ASN A 140 -7.33 61.72 -7.92
C ASN A 140 -6.03 62.05 -8.70
N ASP A 141 -5.16 62.87 -8.12
CA ASP A 141 -3.74 62.95 -8.52
C ASP A 141 -2.92 62.01 -7.63
N MET A 142 -2.70 60.79 -8.15
CA MET A 142 -2.03 59.71 -7.42
C MET A 142 -0.57 60.05 -7.11
N GLN A 143 0.10 60.79 -8.00
CA GLN A 143 1.49 61.19 -7.88
C GLN A 143 1.66 62.30 -6.84
N ALA A 144 0.83 63.35 -6.90
CA ALA A 144 0.84 64.41 -5.90
C ALA A 144 0.45 63.89 -4.51
N ARG A 145 -0.54 62.98 -4.43
CA ARG A 145 -0.92 62.35 -3.16
C ARG A 145 0.19 61.44 -2.63
N ALA A 146 0.84 60.63 -3.46
CA ALA A 146 1.96 59.79 -3.04
C ALA A 146 3.18 60.59 -2.55
N ALA A 147 3.47 61.76 -3.13
CA ALA A 147 4.53 62.65 -2.66
C ALA A 147 4.36 63.07 -1.18
N THR A 148 3.12 63.12 -0.67
CA THR A 148 2.84 63.42 0.76
C THR A 148 3.22 62.31 1.74
N PHE A 149 3.66 61.14 1.26
CA PHE A 149 4.14 60.01 2.08
C PHE A 149 5.66 59.77 1.96
N ILE A 150 6.40 60.65 1.28
CA ILE A 150 7.88 60.61 1.26
C ILE A 150 8.39 60.86 2.68
N ALA A 151 9.22 59.94 3.17
CA ALA A 151 9.65 59.82 4.56
C ALA A 151 11.02 59.13 4.60
N ALA A 152 12.10 59.91 4.60
CA ALA A 152 13.46 59.40 4.52
C ALA A 152 13.83 58.54 5.74
N GLU A 153 13.29 58.87 6.91
CA GLU A 153 13.39 58.11 8.17
C GLU A 153 12.63 56.77 8.15
N LYS A 154 11.85 56.51 7.08
CA LYS A 154 11.14 55.26 6.82
C LYS A 154 11.60 54.57 5.53
N GLU A 155 12.76 54.95 5.00
CA GLU A 155 13.31 54.42 3.74
C GLU A 155 12.35 54.60 2.55
N LEU A 156 11.64 55.73 2.49
CA LEU A 156 10.79 56.17 1.39
C LEU A 156 11.33 57.49 0.84
N HIS A 157 12.19 57.42 -0.17
CA HIS A 157 12.94 58.57 -0.68
C HIS A 157 12.29 59.22 -1.91
N THR A 158 11.47 58.45 -2.65
CA THR A 158 10.86 58.86 -3.92
C THR A 158 9.36 58.56 -3.96
N VAL A 159 8.65 59.14 -4.93
CA VAL A 159 7.23 58.82 -5.21
C VAL A 159 7.11 57.36 -5.66
N GLU A 160 8.12 56.87 -6.38
CA GLU A 160 8.25 55.51 -6.87
C GLU A 160 8.36 54.49 -5.72
N ASP A 161 9.15 54.78 -4.67
CA ASP A 161 9.23 53.94 -3.46
C ASP A 161 7.87 53.82 -2.75
N VAL A 162 7.17 54.94 -2.62
CA VAL A 162 5.83 55.02 -2.03
C VAL A 162 4.83 54.19 -2.85
N LEU A 163 4.78 54.40 -4.17
CA LEU A 163 3.86 53.68 -5.05
C LEU A 163 4.21 52.19 -5.19
N ALA A 164 5.48 51.80 -5.09
CA ALA A 164 5.88 50.39 -5.00
C ALA A 164 5.40 49.76 -3.68
N GLY A 165 5.57 50.45 -2.55
CA GLY A 165 5.04 50.01 -1.24
C GLY A 165 3.52 49.84 -1.22
N VAL A 166 2.79 50.81 -1.77
CA VAL A 166 1.34 50.72 -2.01
C VAL A 166 0.99 49.54 -2.93
N GLY A 167 1.75 49.36 -4.02
CA GLY A 167 1.57 48.25 -4.94
C GLY A 167 1.69 46.88 -4.25
N HIS A 168 2.64 46.73 -3.33
CA HIS A 168 2.77 45.52 -2.52
C HIS A 168 1.56 45.27 -1.59
N LEU A 169 1.00 46.31 -0.97
CA LEU A 169 -0.21 46.23 -0.14
C LEU A 169 -1.43 45.77 -0.95
N ILE A 170 -1.66 46.39 -2.10
CA ILE A 170 -2.78 46.05 -3.00
C ILE A 170 -2.58 44.65 -3.59
N ALA A 171 -1.36 44.28 -3.99
CA ALA A 171 -1.04 42.95 -4.48
C ALA A 171 -1.24 41.85 -3.42
N GLU A 172 -0.95 42.11 -2.13
CA GLU A 172 -1.29 41.21 -1.03
C GLU A 172 -2.82 41.08 -0.89
N ARG A 173 -3.58 42.19 -0.80
CA ARG A 173 -5.06 42.23 -0.73
C ARG A 173 -5.72 41.43 -1.88
N PHE A 174 -5.16 41.51 -3.09
CA PHE A 174 -5.59 40.73 -4.26
C PHE A 174 -5.27 39.23 -4.13
N SER A 175 -4.11 38.88 -3.59
CA SER A 175 -3.65 37.47 -3.51
C SER A 175 -4.43 36.61 -2.53
N GLU A 176 -5.11 37.26 -1.57
CA GLU A 176 -5.85 36.66 -0.48
C GLU A 176 -7.37 36.64 -0.73
N ASN A 177 -7.83 37.15 -1.88
CA ASN A 177 -9.23 37.13 -2.28
C ASN A 177 -9.70 35.68 -2.61
N ALA A 178 -10.52 35.10 -1.73
CA ALA A 178 -10.99 33.72 -1.83
C ALA A 178 -11.84 33.41 -3.09
N GLU A 179 -12.57 34.39 -3.65
CA GLU A 179 -13.31 34.22 -4.90
C GLU A 179 -12.38 34.17 -6.11
N LEU A 180 -11.40 35.07 -6.17
CA LEU A 180 -10.40 35.09 -7.24
C LEU A 180 -9.60 33.78 -7.25
N ARG A 181 -9.16 33.30 -6.09
CA ARG A 181 -8.48 32.00 -5.97
C ARG A 181 -9.38 30.85 -6.46
N GLY A 182 -10.68 30.89 -6.16
CA GLY A 182 -11.68 29.95 -6.69
C GLY A 182 -11.90 30.04 -8.21
N ARG A 183 -11.80 31.23 -8.80
CA ARG A 183 -11.86 31.48 -10.26
C ARG A 183 -10.61 30.94 -10.95
N LEU A 184 -9.43 31.34 -10.52
CA LEU A 184 -8.16 30.99 -11.15
C LEU A 184 -7.87 29.47 -11.09
N ARG A 185 -8.26 28.78 -10.01
CA ARG A 185 -8.21 27.29 -9.96
C ARG A 185 -9.00 26.62 -11.09
N ARG A 186 -10.14 27.17 -11.51
CA ARG A 186 -10.93 26.63 -12.64
C ARG A 186 -10.21 26.80 -13.99
N ILE A 187 -9.39 27.84 -14.12
CA ILE A 187 -8.52 28.03 -15.29
C ILE A 187 -7.38 27.00 -15.28
N PHE A 188 -6.65 26.86 -14.16
CA PHE A 188 -5.63 25.81 -14.00
C PHE A 188 -6.17 24.40 -14.28
N ALA A 189 -7.35 24.06 -13.77
CA ALA A 189 -7.98 22.75 -14.02
C ALA A 189 -8.35 22.50 -15.50
N ARG A 190 -8.50 23.56 -16.30
CA ARG A 190 -8.89 23.51 -17.73
C ARG A 190 -7.69 23.58 -18.68
N SER A 191 -6.75 24.48 -18.44
CA SER A 191 -5.59 24.74 -19.33
C SER A 191 -4.27 24.17 -18.82
N GLY A 192 -4.20 23.78 -17.55
CA GLY A 192 -2.97 23.43 -16.87
C GLY A 192 -2.25 22.22 -17.48
N LYS A 193 -0.93 22.31 -17.56
CA LYS A 193 -0.01 21.24 -17.99
C LYS A 193 1.10 21.10 -16.96
N ILE A 194 1.48 19.86 -16.65
CA ILE A 194 2.77 19.63 -16.01
C ILE A 194 3.86 19.72 -17.08
N VAL A 195 4.97 20.35 -16.75
CA VAL A 195 6.14 20.52 -17.61
C VAL A 195 7.38 20.05 -16.85
N CYS A 196 8.10 19.09 -17.41
CA CYS A 196 9.31 18.53 -16.85
C CYS A 196 10.48 18.76 -17.82
N THR A 197 11.54 19.40 -17.33
CA THR A 197 12.78 19.63 -18.07
C THR A 197 13.96 18.99 -17.35
N LYS A 198 14.96 18.51 -18.10
CA LYS A 198 16.21 18.00 -17.51
C LYS A 198 16.89 19.10 -16.68
N VAL A 199 17.37 18.75 -15.49
CA VAL A 199 18.38 19.57 -14.79
C VAL A 199 19.74 19.26 -15.41
N GLU A 200 20.34 20.26 -16.06
CA GLU A 200 21.74 20.16 -16.44
C GLU A 200 22.60 20.22 -15.17
N ALA A 201 23.62 19.37 -15.10
CA ALA A 201 24.58 19.46 -14.01
C ALA A 201 25.31 20.82 -14.10
N PRO A 202 25.52 21.54 -12.98
CA PRO A 202 26.35 22.73 -13.01
C PRO A 202 27.73 22.35 -13.58
N PRO A 203 28.33 23.20 -14.43
CA PRO A 203 29.60 22.89 -15.06
C PRO A 203 30.62 22.53 -13.98
N ALA A 204 31.26 21.36 -14.11
CA ALA A 204 32.27 20.94 -13.17
C ALA A 204 33.39 21.99 -13.19
N ALA A 205 33.58 22.68 -12.06
CA ALA A 205 34.62 23.69 -11.92
C ALA A 205 35.95 23.10 -12.41
N ALA A 206 36.53 23.73 -13.43
CA ALA A 206 37.76 23.23 -14.05
C ALA A 206 38.83 23.09 -12.97
N ALA A 207 39.52 21.95 -12.95
CA ALA A 207 40.60 21.73 -11.99
C ALA A 207 41.68 22.79 -12.23
N ALA A 208 41.85 23.70 -11.27
CA ALA A 208 42.95 24.66 -11.31
C ALA A 208 44.27 23.89 -11.38
N PRO A 209 45.20 24.26 -12.28
CA PRO A 209 46.49 23.61 -12.35
C PRO A 209 47.25 23.85 -11.05
N HIS A 210 47.78 22.79 -10.46
CA HIS A 210 48.76 22.93 -9.37
C HIS A 210 50.07 23.45 -9.99
N GLU A 211 50.49 24.65 -9.59
CA GLU A 211 51.82 25.14 -9.90
C GLU A 211 52.89 24.28 -9.21
N GLY A 212 53.93 23.94 -9.96
CA GLY A 212 55.12 23.28 -9.44
C GLY A 212 56.09 24.28 -8.82
N VAL A 213 56.87 23.85 -7.82
CA VAL A 213 57.89 24.69 -7.19
C VAL A 213 59.09 24.88 -8.13
N ASN A 214 59.67 26.08 -8.11
CA ASN A 214 60.83 26.49 -8.90
C ASN A 214 62.03 25.51 -8.85
N GLU A 215 62.59 25.22 -10.02
CA GLU A 215 64.04 25.12 -10.21
C GLU A 215 64.51 26.15 -11.26
N ARG A 216 65.82 26.44 -11.33
CA ARG A 216 66.36 27.66 -11.96
C ARG A 216 67.21 27.36 -13.19
N GLY A 217 67.13 28.23 -14.20
CA GLY A 217 68.00 28.29 -15.37
C GLY A 217 67.20 28.79 -16.59
N SER A 218 67.28 30.02 -17.09
CA SER A 218 68.40 30.92 -17.45
C SER A 218 68.57 30.98 -18.98
N GLU A 219 68.11 32.09 -19.57
CA GLU A 219 68.49 32.64 -20.88
C GLU A 219 68.09 31.85 -22.16
N GLY A 220 67.64 32.48 -23.25
CA GLY A 220 67.25 33.89 -23.44
C GLY A 220 66.99 34.28 -24.91
N ALA A 221 66.13 35.29 -25.12
CA ALA A 221 65.91 36.04 -26.39
C ALA A 221 65.39 35.23 -27.63
N THR A 222 64.94 35.83 -28.75
CA THR A 222 64.88 37.25 -29.20
C THR A 222 63.64 37.50 -30.11
N GLU A 223 63.31 38.78 -30.33
CA GLU A 223 62.70 39.37 -31.55
C GLU A 223 61.43 38.78 -32.24
N GLY A 224 60.40 39.63 -32.38
CA GLY A 224 60.37 40.51 -33.57
C GLY A 224 59.15 40.49 -34.51
N GLN A 225 58.47 41.65 -34.61
CA GLN A 225 57.81 42.18 -35.84
C GLN A 225 56.52 41.43 -36.33
N ARG A 226 55.55 42.03 -37.04
CA ARG A 226 55.32 43.44 -37.45
C ARG A 226 53.84 43.74 -37.77
N GLU A 227 53.60 45.01 -38.13
CA GLU A 227 52.44 45.61 -38.83
C GLU A 227 51.75 44.71 -39.89
N GLY A 228 50.46 44.88 -40.25
CA GLY A 228 49.44 45.86 -39.83
C GLY A 228 48.50 46.29 -40.99
N VAL A 229 47.51 47.18 -40.70
CA VAL A 229 46.66 47.98 -41.64
C VAL A 229 45.81 47.19 -42.68
N THR A 230 44.64 47.61 -43.17
CA THR A 230 43.82 48.85 -43.19
C THR A 230 42.36 48.57 -42.74
N GLU A 231 41.69 49.44 -41.99
CA GLU A 231 40.95 50.67 -42.37
C GLU A 231 39.78 50.49 -43.37
N GLY A 232 38.56 51.01 -43.11
CA GLY A 232 38.11 51.68 -41.88
C GLY A 232 36.71 52.32 -41.96
N GLN A 233 36.31 52.92 -40.81
CA GLN A 233 35.30 53.97 -40.59
C GLN A 233 33.82 53.71 -41.01
N GLY A 234 32.82 53.97 -40.18
CA GLY A 234 32.85 54.42 -38.77
C GLY A 234 31.48 54.87 -38.24
N GLY A 235 31.44 55.42 -37.01
CA GLY A 235 30.34 56.28 -36.55
C GLY A 235 29.25 55.66 -35.66
N ASN A 236 29.56 55.37 -34.38
CA ASN A 236 29.07 56.18 -33.25
C ASN A 236 29.62 55.68 -31.89
N SER A 237 29.62 56.57 -30.89
CA SER A 237 30.13 56.34 -29.52
C SER A 237 29.26 55.33 -28.76
N ASP A 238 29.78 54.49 -27.85
CA ASP A 238 30.45 54.80 -26.56
C ASP A 238 29.58 55.69 -25.63
N SER A 239 29.54 55.47 -24.30
CA SER A 239 30.52 54.75 -23.47
C SER A 239 30.09 53.42 -22.82
N THR A 240 30.98 52.43 -22.92
CA THR A 240 31.53 51.57 -21.84
C THR A 240 30.94 51.76 -20.42
N VAL A 241 30.49 50.75 -19.63
CA VAL A 241 30.86 49.30 -19.39
C VAL A 241 32.05 49.05 -18.45
N ALA A 242 31.75 48.67 -17.20
CA ALA A 242 32.47 47.72 -16.32
C ALA A 242 31.54 47.37 -15.13
N ALA A 243 31.10 46.15 -14.78
CA ALA A 243 31.43 44.74 -15.08
C ALA A 243 32.40 44.02 -14.11
N ILE A 244 31.82 43.19 -13.19
CA ILE A 244 32.15 41.75 -12.93
C ILE A 244 33.57 41.44 -12.35
N ALA A 245 33.82 40.62 -11.32
CA ALA A 245 33.07 39.73 -10.40
C ALA A 245 33.82 39.68 -9.01
N GLU A 246 33.58 38.82 -8.00
CA GLU A 246 32.57 37.75 -7.74
C GLU A 246 32.04 37.94 -6.28
N ALA A 247 31.92 37.03 -5.28
CA ALA A 247 32.15 35.59 -5.12
C ALA A 247 31.20 34.97 -4.06
N VAL A 248 31.03 33.64 -4.03
CA VAL A 248 30.36 32.91 -2.90
C VAL A 248 31.19 31.72 -2.40
N THR A 249 31.42 31.63 -1.09
CA THR A 249 31.78 30.38 -0.39
C THR A 249 31.05 30.26 0.96
N SER A 250 30.81 29.03 1.42
CA SER A 250 29.76 28.75 2.41
C SER A 250 30.26 28.15 3.73
N ALA A 251 29.69 28.63 4.85
CA ALA A 251 29.75 27.95 6.14
C ALA A 251 28.56 26.96 6.32
N GLN A 252 28.64 26.07 7.31
CA GLN A 252 27.82 24.85 7.40
C GLN A 252 26.68 24.98 8.42
N GLN A 253 25.48 24.50 8.08
CA GLN A 253 24.44 24.21 9.05
C GLN A 253 24.65 22.82 9.68
N THR A 254 24.69 22.78 11.01
CA THR A 254 24.36 21.59 11.81
C THR A 254 22.86 21.52 12.04
N LEU A 255 22.32 20.31 12.21
CA LEU A 255 20.90 20.10 12.57
C LEU A 255 20.73 20.14 14.10
N PRO A 256 19.77 20.89 14.64
CA PRO A 256 19.31 20.70 16.02
C PRO A 256 18.43 19.44 16.12
N ALA A 257 18.38 18.86 17.32
CA ALA A 257 17.52 17.72 17.66
C ALA A 257 16.28 18.17 18.46
N GLU A 258 15.33 17.26 18.64
CA GLU A 258 14.16 17.44 19.51
C GLU A 258 14.59 17.44 21.01
N PRO A 259 14.05 18.34 21.85
CA PRO A 259 14.21 18.24 23.30
C PRO A 259 13.09 17.42 23.94
N SER A 260 13.47 16.42 24.75
CA SER A 260 12.59 15.79 25.74
C SER A 260 12.44 16.69 26.98
N ALA A 261 11.46 16.41 27.84
CA ALA A 261 11.13 17.25 28.99
C ALA A 261 11.89 16.89 30.29
N ALA A 262 12.07 17.92 31.15
CA ALA A 262 12.30 17.90 32.61
C ALA A 262 13.65 17.36 33.16
N PRO A 263 14.10 17.75 34.38
CA PRO A 263 13.78 18.97 35.18
C PRO A 263 15.00 19.71 35.82
N THR A 264 14.74 20.91 36.39
CA THR A 264 15.41 21.59 37.54
C THR A 264 16.95 21.73 37.65
N THR A 265 17.42 23.00 37.77
CA THR A 265 18.06 23.60 38.99
C THR A 265 18.16 25.13 38.83
N GLU A 266 18.49 25.88 39.89
CA GLU A 266 18.44 27.36 40.00
C GLU A 266 19.85 27.99 40.23
N ASN A 267 20.13 29.25 40.66
CA ASN A 267 19.46 30.54 41.03
C ASN A 267 20.57 31.66 40.98
N PRO A 268 20.61 32.81 41.71
CA PRO A 268 19.61 33.83 42.12
C PRO A 268 20.05 35.33 41.86
N VAL A 269 19.25 36.32 42.34
CA VAL A 269 19.60 37.76 42.64
C VAL A 269 19.65 38.72 41.39
N GLN A 270 19.22 40.01 41.35
CA GLN A 270 18.78 41.06 42.31
C GLN A 270 17.85 42.15 41.70
N GLY A 271 16.93 42.76 42.50
CA GLY A 271 16.41 44.15 42.37
C GLY A 271 15.49 44.54 41.18
N THR A 272 14.65 45.59 41.21
CA THR A 272 14.19 46.54 42.27
C THR A 272 12.79 47.12 41.93
N GLU A 273 12.04 47.55 42.94
CA GLU A 273 10.79 48.38 42.88
C GLU A 273 11.07 49.87 42.51
N PRO A 274 10.09 50.84 42.39
CA PRO A 274 8.75 50.91 43.03
C PRO A 274 7.56 51.56 42.24
N ALA A 275 6.42 51.66 42.96
CA ALA A 275 5.44 52.79 42.99
C ALA A 275 4.07 52.70 42.27
N SER A 276 3.03 53.21 42.97
CA SER A 276 1.65 53.50 42.52
C SER A 276 1.26 54.94 42.91
N PRO A 277 0.18 55.52 42.33
CA PRO A 277 -1.12 55.64 43.04
C PRO A 277 -2.35 55.60 42.09
N ALA A 278 -3.62 55.84 42.48
CA ALA A 278 -4.49 55.43 43.61
C ALA A 278 -5.72 56.37 43.72
N ALA A 279 -6.95 55.86 43.46
CA ALA A 279 -8.30 56.41 43.77
C ALA A 279 -9.34 55.36 43.28
N THR A 280 -10.40 54.87 43.96
CA THR A 280 -11.37 55.38 44.98
C THR A 280 -12.41 56.32 44.34
N ILE A 281 -13.73 56.01 44.30
CA ILE A 281 -14.70 56.19 45.41
C ILE A 281 -16.06 55.43 45.19
N GLU A 282 -16.57 54.84 46.30
CA GLU A 282 -17.98 54.56 46.73
C GLU A 282 -19.02 53.69 45.95
N THR A 283 -20.07 53.32 46.70
CA THR A 283 -21.06 52.25 46.50
C THR A 283 -22.50 52.74 46.75
N VAL A 284 -23.51 52.12 46.12
CA VAL A 284 -24.93 52.21 46.54
C VAL A 284 -25.69 50.90 46.26
N GLU A 285 -26.41 50.40 47.27
CA GLU A 285 -27.52 49.42 47.19
C GLU A 285 -28.84 50.17 47.56
N PRO A 286 -30.10 49.69 47.30
CA PRO A 286 -30.58 48.38 47.78
C PRO A 286 -31.79 47.69 47.05
N SER A 287 -32.01 46.41 47.40
CA SER A 287 -33.30 45.69 47.61
C SER A 287 -34.59 45.92 46.76
N ARG A 288 -35.20 44.83 46.24
CA ARG A 288 -36.48 44.22 46.75
C ARG A 288 -37.02 43.04 45.90
N GLN A 289 -37.89 42.23 46.52
CA GLN A 289 -38.66 41.07 46.01
C GLN A 289 -40.20 41.35 46.11
N PRO A 290 -41.14 40.39 45.97
CA PRO A 290 -41.43 39.49 44.83
C PRO A 290 -42.94 39.45 44.40
N ILE A 291 -43.24 38.95 43.20
CA ILE A 291 -44.53 38.31 42.76
C ILE A 291 -44.21 37.42 41.54
N ASP A 292 -44.54 36.12 41.35
CA ASP A 292 -45.21 35.05 42.12
C ASP A 292 -46.69 34.72 41.79
N GLU A 293 -46.94 33.82 40.81
CA GLU A 293 -48.23 33.10 40.61
C GLU A 293 -48.02 31.74 39.86
N ALA A 294 -48.91 30.75 40.04
CA ALA A 294 -48.67 29.33 39.72
C ALA A 294 -49.92 28.54 39.25
N ILE A 295 -49.72 27.29 38.78
CA ILE A 295 -50.69 26.15 38.67
C ILE A 295 -49.84 24.91 38.27
N GLU A 296 -49.62 23.90 39.13
CA GLU A 296 -50.50 22.75 39.50
C GLU A 296 -50.62 21.65 38.41
N THR A 297 -50.62 20.33 38.67
CA THR A 297 -50.38 19.51 39.90
C THR A 297 -50.04 18.03 39.55
N SER A 298 -49.64 17.24 40.57
CA SER A 298 -49.68 15.75 40.67
C SER A 298 -48.59 14.91 39.97
N ALA A 299 -48.13 13.77 40.50
CA ALA A 299 -48.10 13.28 41.89
C ALA A 299 -47.04 12.15 42.06
N ALA A 300 -46.40 12.07 43.23
CA ALA A 300 -45.53 10.95 43.65
C ALA A 300 -46.26 10.05 44.68
N PRO A 301 -45.64 9.01 45.28
CA PRO A 301 -44.81 9.29 46.48
C PRO A 301 -43.65 8.30 46.83
N SER A 302 -42.60 8.84 47.48
CA SER A 302 -41.90 8.30 48.69
C SER A 302 -41.15 6.93 48.64
N VAL A 303 -40.10 6.62 49.42
CA VAL A 303 -39.31 7.23 50.54
C VAL A 303 -37.92 6.52 50.59
N ASP A 304 -36.84 6.93 51.28
CA ASP A 304 -36.47 8.15 52.04
C ASP A 304 -34.91 8.32 52.02
N PRO A 305 -34.33 9.53 52.20
CA PRO A 305 -32.87 9.73 52.29
C PRO A 305 -32.40 10.41 53.60
N SER A 306 -31.64 9.69 54.44
CA SER A 306 -31.12 10.23 55.71
C SER A 306 -29.59 10.43 55.74
N LEU A 307 -29.17 11.58 56.31
CA LEU A 307 -27.82 11.92 56.81
C LEU A 307 -26.71 12.19 55.77
N ALA A 308 -26.22 13.44 55.80
CA ALA A 308 -24.96 13.89 55.19
C ALA A 308 -24.24 14.85 56.17
N PRO A 309 -22.90 14.97 56.07
CA PRO A 309 -22.28 16.29 56.15
C PRO A 309 -21.19 16.53 55.10
N SER A 310 -20.87 17.79 54.84
CA SER A 310 -19.88 18.25 53.84
C SER A 310 -18.49 18.52 54.43
N ILE A 311 -17.42 18.27 53.66
CA ILE A 311 -16.09 18.90 53.86
C ILE A 311 -15.50 19.32 52.50
N SER A 312 -14.82 20.47 52.47
CA SER A 312 -14.16 21.09 51.31
C SER A 312 -12.74 20.56 51.04
N PRO A 313 -12.16 20.75 49.83
CA PRO A 313 -10.81 20.27 49.51
C PRO A 313 -9.69 21.18 50.08
N PRO A 314 -8.56 20.61 50.56
CA PRO A 314 -7.37 21.37 50.96
C PRO A 314 -6.28 21.43 49.87
N GLU A 315 -5.46 22.48 49.93
CA GLU A 315 -4.21 22.65 49.16
C GLU A 315 -3.00 21.93 49.84
N PRO A 316 -1.88 21.71 49.12
CA PRO A 316 -0.73 20.96 49.64
C PRO A 316 0.31 21.84 50.38
N PRO A 317 0.95 21.33 51.45
CA PRO A 317 2.22 21.83 51.98
C PRO A 317 3.43 21.04 51.42
N ALA A 318 4.64 21.54 51.67
CA ALA A 318 5.89 20.92 51.21
C ALA A 318 7.01 20.92 52.27
N ASP A 319 8.00 20.04 52.01
CA ASP A 319 9.43 20.16 52.34
C ASP A 319 9.97 19.70 53.74
N ALA A 320 11.30 19.49 53.74
CA ALA A 320 12.23 19.11 54.81
C ALA A 320 12.19 17.66 55.36
N SER A 321 13.31 17.04 55.78
CA SER A 321 14.74 17.22 55.45
C SER A 321 15.60 16.05 55.99
N ALA A 322 16.86 15.91 55.51
CA ALA A 322 17.98 15.15 56.12
C ALA A 322 17.83 13.61 56.31
N SER A 323 18.84 12.86 56.81
CA SER A 323 20.20 12.58 56.28
C SER A 323 20.83 11.35 57.02
N THR A 324 22.09 11.00 56.72
CA THR A 324 23.02 10.12 57.50
C THR A 324 22.75 8.61 57.69
N SER A 325 23.54 7.81 56.95
CA SER A 325 24.60 6.90 57.45
C SER A 325 24.39 5.80 58.53
N ALA A 326 24.56 4.55 58.05
CA ALA A 326 25.46 3.49 58.57
C ALA A 326 25.06 2.50 59.71
N GLU A 327 25.64 1.28 59.60
CA GLU A 327 25.76 0.16 60.57
C GLU A 327 24.48 -0.64 60.92
N GLN A 328 24.48 -1.98 61.13
CA GLN A 328 25.45 -3.08 60.88
C GLN A 328 24.70 -4.45 60.70
N ASN A 329 25.44 -5.55 60.42
CA ASN A 329 25.01 -6.95 60.13
C ASN A 329 24.38 -7.73 61.35
N PRO A 330 23.85 -8.99 61.26
CA PRO A 330 24.15 -10.08 60.29
C PRO A 330 23.00 -11.06 59.83
N ASP A 331 23.42 -12.13 59.13
CA ASP A 331 22.77 -13.46 58.87
C ASP A 331 21.58 -13.61 57.89
N GLY A 332 21.55 -14.72 57.11
CA GLY A 332 20.39 -15.04 56.24
C GLY A 332 20.44 -16.24 55.28
N LEU A 333 21.48 -16.36 54.42
CA LEU A 333 21.63 -17.38 53.34
C LEU A 333 20.59 -17.28 52.17
N PRO A 334 20.79 -17.96 51.00
CA PRO A 334 20.47 -17.35 49.70
C PRO A 334 19.34 -17.96 48.86
N THR A 335 18.81 -17.15 47.93
CA THR A 335 18.10 -17.59 46.72
C THR A 335 18.77 -17.02 45.47
N GLY A 336 19.27 -17.88 44.57
CA GLY A 336 20.00 -17.46 43.37
C GLY A 336 19.12 -16.75 42.33
N ARG A 337 19.62 -15.65 41.77
CA ARG A 337 18.98 -14.98 40.61
C ARG A 337 19.44 -15.63 39.30
N LEU A 338 18.50 -15.85 38.39
CA LEU A 338 18.77 -16.30 37.03
C LEU A 338 19.20 -15.12 36.14
N PHE A 339 20.41 -15.23 35.59
CA PHE A 339 20.96 -14.51 34.43
C PHE A 339 20.96 -12.96 34.44
N GLU A 340 22.14 -12.41 34.75
CA GLU A 340 22.58 -11.11 34.22
C GLU A 340 23.01 -11.24 32.74
N PRO A 341 22.93 -10.17 31.92
CA PRO A 341 23.45 -10.17 30.56
C PRO A 341 25.00 -10.22 30.54
N PRO A 342 25.63 -10.84 29.53
CA PRO A 342 27.08 -10.99 29.47
C PRO A 342 27.80 -9.62 29.33
N PRO A 343 28.98 -9.45 29.94
CA PRO A 343 29.71 -8.19 29.93
C PRO A 343 30.21 -7.82 28.53
N ALA A 344 30.19 -6.52 28.22
CA ALA A 344 30.75 -6.00 26.97
C ALA A 344 32.28 -6.19 26.95
N PRO A 345 32.89 -6.54 25.79
CA PRO A 345 34.33 -6.78 25.72
C PRO A 345 35.12 -5.49 25.97
N VAL A 346 36.00 -5.53 26.97
CA VAL A 346 36.85 -4.40 27.36
C VAL A 346 37.93 -4.16 26.31
N ALA A 347 37.80 -3.08 25.54
CA ALA A 347 38.83 -2.64 24.60
C ALA A 347 39.88 -1.78 25.32
N ALA A 348 41.15 -2.21 25.27
CA ALA A 348 42.26 -1.48 25.89
C ALA A 348 42.51 -0.10 25.21
N PRO A 349 42.91 0.94 25.97
CA PRO A 349 43.07 2.29 25.44
C PRO A 349 44.40 2.48 24.69
N LEU A 350 44.40 2.28 23.37
CA LEU A 350 45.48 2.76 22.50
C LEU A 350 45.13 4.12 21.88
N SER A 351 45.62 5.18 22.51
CA SER A 351 45.49 6.57 22.07
C SER A 351 46.37 6.88 20.86
N ALA A 352 45.90 6.54 19.66
CA ALA A 352 46.52 6.91 18.39
C ALA A 352 45.65 7.89 17.61
N VAL A 353 46.14 9.11 17.39
CA VAL A 353 45.40 10.19 16.72
C VAL A 353 45.26 9.92 15.22
N LEU A 354 44.08 9.45 14.80
CA LEU A 354 43.71 9.30 13.40
C LEU A 354 42.38 10.00 13.10
N LEU A 355 42.45 11.18 12.49
CA LEU A 355 41.30 11.93 12.01
C LEU A 355 40.58 11.16 10.88
N LYS A 356 39.64 10.29 11.26
CA LYS A 356 38.72 9.61 10.33
C LYS A 356 37.78 10.64 9.69
N LYS A 357 38.25 11.27 8.60
CA LYS A 357 37.44 12.10 7.69
C LYS A 357 36.09 11.40 7.45
N LYS A 358 34.97 12.01 7.86
CA LYS A 358 33.62 11.49 7.63
C LYS A 358 33.43 11.26 6.12
N LYS A 359 33.53 10.00 5.67
CA LYS A 359 33.16 9.63 4.30
C LYS A 359 31.66 9.92 4.14
N LYS A 360 31.32 11.08 3.58
CA LYS A 360 29.97 11.35 3.05
C LYS A 360 29.58 10.12 2.23
N LYS A 361 28.50 9.41 2.59
CA LYS A 361 27.89 8.42 1.70
C LYS A 361 27.64 9.15 0.38
N LYS A 362 28.36 8.80 -0.69
CA LYS A 362 28.03 9.31 -2.03
C LYS A 362 26.55 8.96 -2.24
N LYS A 363 25.68 9.97 -2.44
CA LYS A 363 24.28 9.74 -2.86
C LYS A 363 24.39 8.75 -4.03
N LYS A 364 23.73 7.59 -3.94
CA LYS A 364 23.72 6.60 -5.03
C LYS A 364 23.10 7.31 -6.23
N VAL A 365 23.94 7.71 -7.19
CA VAL A 365 23.50 8.44 -8.37
C VAL A 365 22.52 7.53 -9.09
N ILE A 366 21.24 7.91 -9.05
CA ILE A 366 20.20 7.21 -9.80
C ILE A 366 20.54 7.51 -11.26
N GLY A 367 20.95 6.47 -12.00
CA GLY A 367 21.66 6.64 -13.27
C GLY A 367 20.89 7.51 -14.26
N GLU A 368 21.61 8.30 -15.06
CA GLU A 368 21.08 9.38 -15.93
C GLU A 368 20.09 8.94 -17.02
N HIS A 369 19.75 7.65 -17.08
CA HIS A 369 18.74 7.10 -17.98
C HIS A 369 17.42 6.76 -17.27
N ALA A 370 17.38 6.71 -15.94
CA ALA A 370 16.21 6.32 -15.15
C ALA A 370 15.04 7.33 -15.20
N PHE A 371 15.29 8.56 -15.65
CA PHE A 371 14.28 9.61 -15.82
C PHE A 371 14.24 10.18 -17.25
N LYS A 372 14.85 9.47 -18.22
CA LYS A 372 15.02 9.94 -19.61
C LYS A 372 13.70 10.38 -20.25
N ASP A 373 12.62 9.64 -19.99
CA ASP A 373 11.30 9.88 -20.58
C ASP A 373 10.63 11.16 -20.03
N TYR A 374 11.16 11.72 -18.93
CA TYR A 374 10.68 12.95 -18.29
C TYR A 374 11.56 14.18 -18.59
N TYR A 375 12.62 14.05 -19.40
CA TYR A 375 13.57 15.14 -19.66
C TYR A 375 13.03 16.28 -20.55
N ASN A 376 11.99 16.01 -21.34
CA ASN A 376 11.26 16.99 -22.17
C ASN A 376 9.77 16.59 -22.20
N TYR A 377 9.15 16.43 -21.03
CA TYR A 377 7.80 15.86 -20.89
C TYR A 377 6.77 16.96 -20.57
N VAL A 378 5.66 16.96 -21.31
CA VAL A 378 4.54 17.90 -21.15
C VAL A 378 3.22 17.15 -21.28
N GLU A 379 2.37 17.19 -20.25
CA GLU A 379 1.05 16.54 -20.27
C GLU A 379 0.00 17.37 -19.50
N PRO A 380 -1.26 17.51 -19.97
CA PRO A 380 -2.31 18.22 -19.24
C PRO A 380 -2.57 17.59 -17.86
N LEU A 381 -2.74 18.41 -16.81
CA LEU A 381 -2.79 17.94 -15.41
C LEU A 381 -3.79 16.80 -15.19
N GLY A 382 -5.01 16.94 -15.73
CA GLY A 382 -6.09 15.94 -15.63
C GLY A 382 -5.89 14.66 -16.46
N LYS A 383 -4.72 14.44 -17.06
CA LYS A 383 -4.35 13.21 -17.78
C LYS A 383 -3.16 12.47 -17.17
N VAL A 384 -2.36 13.12 -16.32
CA VAL A 384 -1.15 12.52 -15.73
C VAL A 384 -1.57 11.38 -14.79
N PRO A 385 -1.21 10.11 -15.06
CA PRO A 385 -1.59 9.00 -14.19
C PRO A 385 -0.76 9.00 -12.89
N PRO A 386 -1.32 8.48 -11.77
CA PRO A 386 -0.68 8.44 -10.45
C PRO A 386 0.80 8.01 -10.44
N HIS A 387 1.14 6.90 -11.11
CA HIS A 387 2.50 6.38 -11.14
C HIS A 387 3.51 7.37 -11.77
N ARG A 388 3.09 8.20 -12.76
CA ARG A 388 3.96 9.24 -13.35
C ARG A 388 4.17 10.39 -12.38
N VAL A 389 3.17 10.76 -11.57
CA VAL A 389 3.36 11.78 -10.53
C VAL A 389 4.42 11.33 -9.53
N LEU A 390 4.38 10.07 -9.08
CA LEU A 390 5.42 9.51 -8.19
C LEU A 390 6.80 9.45 -8.86
N ALA A 391 6.87 9.03 -10.13
CA ALA A 391 8.11 9.00 -10.91
C ALA A 391 8.73 10.40 -11.10
N ILE A 392 7.90 11.41 -11.40
CA ILE A 392 8.29 12.81 -11.55
C ILE A 392 8.77 13.38 -10.21
N ASN A 393 8.01 13.17 -9.13
CA ASN A 393 8.38 13.58 -7.77
C ASN A 393 9.67 12.91 -7.28
N ARG A 394 10.00 11.71 -7.79
CA ARG A 394 11.26 11.00 -7.53
C ARG A 394 12.42 11.55 -8.36
N GLY A 395 12.19 11.91 -9.62
CA GLY A 395 13.18 12.60 -10.47
C GLY A 395 13.53 13.99 -9.94
N GLU A 396 12.55 14.72 -9.42
CA GLU A 396 12.73 16.04 -8.78
C GLU A 396 13.52 15.94 -7.47
N ARG A 397 13.19 15.00 -6.57
CA ARG A 397 13.98 14.70 -5.35
C ARG A 397 15.39 14.15 -5.65
N ALA A 398 15.59 13.57 -6.84
CA ALA A 398 16.91 13.17 -7.33
C ALA A 398 17.72 14.32 -7.94
N HIS A 399 17.10 15.49 -8.15
CA HIS A 399 17.62 16.64 -8.91
C HIS A 399 17.95 16.30 -10.38
N ALA A 400 17.27 15.33 -10.97
CA ALA A 400 17.44 14.94 -12.38
C ALA A 400 16.52 15.74 -13.33
N ILE A 401 15.37 16.19 -12.82
CA ILE A 401 14.42 17.05 -13.53
C ILE A 401 13.96 18.21 -12.67
N ARG A 402 13.56 19.30 -13.33
CA ARG A 402 12.83 20.43 -12.76
C ARG A 402 11.38 20.31 -13.23
N VAL A 403 10.42 20.54 -12.33
CA VAL A 403 8.99 20.44 -12.63
C VAL A 403 8.35 21.82 -12.50
N LYS A 404 7.40 22.11 -13.39
CA LYS A 404 6.51 23.27 -13.33
C LYS A 404 5.07 22.89 -13.66
N ILE A 405 4.12 23.74 -13.28
CA ILE A 405 2.75 23.76 -13.82
C ILE A 405 2.55 25.05 -14.61
N GLU A 406 2.40 24.91 -15.92
CA GLU A 406 2.07 26.02 -16.82
C GLU A 406 0.56 26.05 -17.10
N ALA A 407 -0.01 27.24 -17.26
CA ALA A 407 -1.43 27.46 -17.56
C ALA A 407 -1.59 28.57 -18.60
N ASP A 408 -2.83 28.86 -19.00
CA ASP A 408 -3.14 30.00 -19.86
C ASP A 408 -3.03 31.29 -19.05
N GLU A 409 -1.83 31.87 -19.00
CA GLU A 409 -1.56 33.13 -18.29
C GLU A 409 -2.48 34.24 -18.79
N ALA A 410 -2.68 34.39 -20.10
CA ALA A 410 -3.55 35.42 -20.67
C ALA A 410 -5.02 35.30 -20.20
N ALA A 411 -5.50 34.08 -19.92
CA ALA A 411 -6.79 33.87 -19.26
C ALA A 411 -6.76 34.15 -17.75
N LEU A 412 -5.69 33.78 -17.03
CA LEU A 412 -5.52 34.09 -15.60
C LEU A 412 -5.48 35.62 -15.36
N PHE A 413 -4.73 36.34 -16.18
CA PHE A 413 -4.66 37.80 -16.18
C PHE A 413 -6.02 38.45 -16.41
N ARG A 414 -6.77 37.97 -17.42
CA ARG A 414 -8.07 38.54 -17.79
C ARG A 414 -9.13 38.32 -16.71
N GLU A 415 -9.26 37.10 -16.20
CA GLU A 415 -10.20 36.79 -15.10
C GLU A 415 -9.88 37.59 -13.83
N ALA A 416 -8.61 37.97 -13.60
CA ALA A 416 -8.23 38.83 -12.48
C ALA A 416 -8.50 40.33 -12.74
N ASP A 417 -8.20 40.87 -13.93
CA ASP A 417 -8.52 42.25 -14.32
C ASP A 417 -10.05 42.47 -14.30
N GLU A 418 -10.82 41.60 -14.98
CA GLU A 418 -12.29 41.65 -15.03
C GLU A 418 -12.97 41.51 -13.67
N PHE A 419 -12.30 40.94 -12.66
CA PHE A 419 -12.86 40.71 -11.33
C PHE A 419 -12.39 41.70 -10.25
N LEU A 420 -11.17 42.27 -10.38
CA LEU A 420 -10.58 43.15 -9.38
C LEU A 420 -10.55 44.63 -9.80
N VAL A 421 -10.49 44.93 -11.10
CA VAL A 421 -10.24 46.30 -11.60
C VAL A 421 -11.51 46.84 -12.24
N TRP A 422 -12.18 47.76 -11.54
CA TRP A 422 -13.34 48.44 -12.11
C TRP A 422 -12.91 49.34 -13.28
N PRO A 423 -13.45 49.18 -14.51
CA PRO A 423 -12.96 49.90 -15.69
C PRO A 423 -13.10 51.43 -15.68
N LYS A 424 -13.81 52.00 -14.69
CA LYS A 424 -13.95 53.45 -14.46
C LYS A 424 -13.11 53.99 -13.30
N ASN A 425 -12.35 53.15 -12.59
CA ASN A 425 -11.46 53.62 -11.53
C ASN A 425 -10.33 54.46 -12.17
N PRO A 426 -10.04 55.69 -11.70
CA PRO A 426 -9.02 56.57 -12.29
C PRO A 426 -7.60 55.98 -12.24
N HIS A 427 -7.34 55.05 -11.32
CA HIS A 427 -6.05 54.38 -11.12
C HIS A 427 -6.00 52.98 -11.75
N ALA A 428 -6.92 52.63 -12.66
CA ALA A 428 -7.05 51.28 -13.22
C ALA A 428 -5.77 50.72 -13.87
N GLU A 429 -4.88 51.56 -14.41
CA GLU A 429 -3.57 51.10 -14.92
C GLU A 429 -2.61 50.67 -13.80
N PHE A 430 -2.52 51.46 -12.73
CA PHE A 430 -1.75 51.10 -11.54
C PHE A 430 -2.30 49.83 -10.88
N LEU A 431 -3.63 49.71 -10.77
CA LEU A 431 -4.29 48.51 -10.26
C LEU A 431 -4.02 47.27 -11.14
N ARG A 432 -3.96 47.40 -12.47
CA ARG A 432 -3.54 46.31 -13.38
C ARG A 432 -2.09 45.86 -13.14
N ASN A 433 -1.20 46.80 -12.83
CA ASN A 433 0.18 46.46 -12.47
C ASN A 433 0.23 45.74 -11.11
N CYS A 434 -0.62 46.12 -10.15
CA CYS A 434 -0.80 45.38 -8.89
C CYS A 434 -1.39 43.98 -9.10
N VAL A 435 -2.35 43.81 -10.03
CA VAL A 435 -2.87 42.48 -10.45
C VAL A 435 -1.75 41.63 -11.04
N ARG A 436 -0.86 42.21 -11.85
CA ARG A 436 0.28 41.52 -12.46
C ARG A 436 1.27 41.01 -11.43
N ASP A 437 1.68 41.86 -10.49
CA ASP A 437 2.54 41.47 -9.37
C ASP A 437 1.86 40.38 -8.51
N SER A 438 0.61 40.59 -8.10
CA SER A 438 -0.16 39.62 -7.30
C SER A 438 -0.25 38.25 -7.97
N LEU A 439 -0.60 38.19 -9.26
CA LEU A 439 -0.65 36.94 -10.01
C LEU A 439 0.71 36.25 -10.07
N THR A 440 1.74 36.95 -10.54
CA THR A 440 3.05 36.35 -10.85
C THR A 440 3.87 35.99 -9.60
N ARG A 441 3.86 36.85 -8.58
CA ARG A 441 4.68 36.70 -7.37
C ARG A 441 3.98 35.89 -6.28
N LEU A 442 2.66 35.99 -6.16
CA LEU A 442 1.91 35.44 -5.01
C LEU A 442 0.94 34.31 -5.40
N ILE A 443 0.01 34.55 -6.33
CA ILE A 443 -1.10 33.62 -6.60
C ILE A 443 -0.65 32.41 -7.42
N ILE A 444 0.01 32.60 -8.57
CA ILE A 444 0.44 31.50 -9.45
C ILE A 444 1.39 30.53 -8.71
N PRO A 445 2.45 31.00 -8.01
CA PRO A 445 3.31 30.11 -7.23
C PRO A 445 2.60 29.48 -6.02
N SER A 446 1.49 30.04 -5.53
CA SER A 446 0.65 29.43 -4.49
C SER A 446 -0.21 28.29 -5.05
N LEU A 447 -0.90 28.54 -6.18
CA LEU A 447 -1.77 27.56 -6.82
C LEU A 447 -0.98 26.41 -7.46
N GLU A 448 0.20 26.67 -8.03
CA GLU A 448 1.12 25.63 -8.50
C GLU A 448 1.49 24.65 -7.37
N ARG A 449 1.90 25.16 -6.20
CA ARG A 449 2.22 24.32 -5.03
C ARG A 449 1.00 23.55 -4.51
N GLU A 450 -0.18 24.17 -4.51
CA GLU A 450 -1.43 23.50 -4.14
C GLU A 450 -1.75 22.33 -5.08
N LEU A 451 -1.61 22.53 -6.40
CA LEU A 451 -1.89 21.52 -7.42
C LEU A 451 -0.82 20.41 -7.43
N ARG A 452 0.48 20.74 -7.31
CA ARG A 452 1.56 19.75 -7.15
C ARG A 452 1.33 18.89 -5.91
N ARG A 453 0.87 19.48 -4.80
CA ARG A 453 0.49 18.75 -3.58
C ARG A 453 -0.71 17.83 -3.82
N GLU A 454 -1.80 18.35 -4.37
CA GLU A 454 -3.03 17.58 -4.63
C GLU A 454 -2.81 16.40 -5.60
N MET A 455 -2.02 16.60 -6.65
CA MET A 455 -1.60 15.52 -7.55
C MET A 455 -0.78 14.46 -6.81
N THR A 456 0.08 14.88 -5.89
CA THR A 456 0.91 13.97 -5.09
C THR A 456 0.04 13.18 -4.11
N GLU A 457 -0.85 13.83 -3.36
CA GLU A 457 -1.71 13.18 -2.38
C GLU A 457 -2.63 12.13 -3.05
N ARG A 458 -3.27 12.47 -4.18
CA ARG A 458 -4.03 11.49 -4.98
C ARG A 458 -3.18 10.33 -5.50
N ALA A 459 -1.92 10.58 -5.83
CA ALA A 459 -1.02 9.55 -6.32
C ALA A 459 -0.51 8.63 -5.21
N GLU A 460 -0.34 9.16 -3.99
CA GLU A 460 -0.06 8.37 -2.79
C GLU A 460 -1.28 7.56 -2.34
N GLU A 461 -2.48 8.15 -2.30
CA GLU A 461 -3.75 7.46 -2.00
C GLU A 461 -3.94 6.25 -2.95
N HIS A 462 -3.88 6.48 -4.27
CA HIS A 462 -4.05 5.42 -5.26
C HIS A 462 -2.95 4.34 -5.23
N ALA A 463 -1.69 4.71 -4.99
CA ALA A 463 -0.63 3.71 -4.86
C ALA A 463 -0.82 2.84 -3.61
N VAL A 464 -1.31 3.42 -2.50
CA VAL A 464 -1.67 2.67 -1.29
C VAL A 464 -2.84 1.72 -1.56
N GLU A 465 -3.88 2.10 -2.33
CA GLU A 465 -4.94 1.15 -2.75
C GLU A 465 -4.37 -0.07 -3.50
N VAL A 466 -3.45 0.14 -4.45
CA VAL A 466 -2.81 -0.96 -5.20
C VAL A 466 -2.01 -1.87 -4.27
N PHE A 467 -1.26 -1.29 -3.33
CA PHE A 467 -0.50 -2.06 -2.34
C PHE A 467 -1.40 -2.84 -1.38
N ILE A 468 -2.53 -2.26 -0.97
CA ILE A 468 -3.57 -2.91 -0.14
C ILE A 468 -4.09 -4.17 -0.86
N ARG A 469 -4.45 -4.06 -2.14
CA ARG A 469 -4.93 -5.19 -2.96
C ARG A 469 -3.86 -6.27 -3.12
N ASN A 470 -2.62 -5.88 -3.43
CA ASN A 470 -1.49 -6.80 -3.58
C ASN A 470 -1.17 -7.52 -2.26
N LEU A 471 -1.13 -6.81 -1.13
CA LEU A 471 -0.87 -7.39 0.18
C LEU A 471 -1.98 -8.36 0.60
N ARG A 472 -3.26 -8.00 0.39
CA ARG A 472 -4.39 -8.88 0.70
C ARG A 472 -4.31 -10.19 -0.09
N LYS A 473 -4.05 -10.10 -1.40
CA LYS A 473 -3.86 -11.27 -2.27
C LYS A 473 -2.71 -12.17 -1.80
N LEU A 474 -1.57 -11.56 -1.44
CA LEU A 474 -0.37 -12.27 -0.98
C LEU A 474 -0.57 -12.96 0.38
N LEU A 475 -1.28 -12.33 1.33
CA LEU A 475 -1.56 -12.90 2.66
C LEU A 475 -2.66 -13.98 2.64
N LEU A 476 -3.62 -13.89 1.70
CA LEU A 476 -4.74 -14.83 1.58
C LEU A 476 -4.48 -15.96 0.57
N GLN A 477 -3.23 -16.20 0.17
CA GLN A 477 -2.87 -17.38 -0.63
C GLN A 477 -3.27 -18.68 0.11
N SER A 478 -3.72 -19.68 -0.66
CA SER A 478 -4.24 -20.94 -0.12
C SER A 478 -3.13 -21.79 0.53
N PRO A 479 -3.25 -22.21 1.79
CA PRO A 479 -2.20 -22.91 2.54
C PRO A 479 -2.01 -24.37 2.10
N THR A 480 -0.76 -24.82 1.94
CA THR A 480 -0.43 -26.19 1.52
C THR A 480 -0.31 -27.12 2.73
N ARG A 481 -1.44 -27.47 3.34
CA ARG A 481 -1.47 -28.32 4.56
C ARG A 481 -1.09 -29.78 4.27
N SER A 482 -0.67 -30.49 5.33
CA SER A 482 -0.48 -31.95 5.35
C SER A 482 0.53 -32.50 4.32
N ARG A 483 1.58 -31.74 4.01
CA ARG A 483 2.66 -32.15 3.08
C ARG A 483 4.02 -31.71 3.57
N ARG A 484 5.02 -32.57 3.41
CA ARG A 484 6.44 -32.28 3.69
C ARG A 484 7.07 -31.52 2.54
N VAL A 485 7.87 -30.51 2.87
CA VAL A 485 8.39 -29.50 1.92
C VAL A 485 9.91 -29.43 1.98
N LEU A 486 10.60 -29.58 0.84
CA LEU A 486 12.01 -29.21 0.71
C LEU A 486 12.08 -27.77 0.19
N ALA A 487 12.34 -26.83 1.07
CA ALA A 487 12.50 -25.43 0.70
C ALA A 487 13.92 -25.15 0.22
N ILE A 488 14.05 -24.36 -0.86
CA ILE A 488 15.32 -23.98 -1.48
C ILE A 488 15.39 -22.45 -1.62
N ASP A 489 16.36 -21.83 -0.96
CA ASP A 489 16.74 -20.41 -1.07
C ASP A 489 17.86 -20.29 -2.13
N PRO A 490 17.60 -19.76 -3.35
CA PRO A 490 18.59 -19.80 -4.42
C PRO A 490 19.78 -18.86 -4.21
N GLY A 491 20.99 -19.33 -4.53
CA GLY A 491 22.19 -18.51 -4.40
C GLY A 491 23.30 -18.85 -5.38
N PHE A 492 23.74 -17.85 -6.15
CA PHE A 492 24.86 -17.96 -7.09
C PHE A 492 26.20 -18.32 -6.39
N LYS A 493 26.90 -17.33 -5.83
CA LYS A 493 28.24 -17.52 -5.24
C LYS A 493 28.22 -18.17 -3.86
N SER A 494 27.11 -18.04 -3.15
CA SER A 494 26.93 -18.54 -1.79
C SER A 494 26.31 -19.94 -1.73
N GLY A 495 26.00 -20.54 -2.88
CA GLY A 495 25.20 -21.77 -2.99
C GLY A 495 23.72 -21.55 -2.66
N SER A 496 22.85 -22.42 -3.17
CA SER A 496 21.44 -22.47 -2.78
C SER A 496 21.29 -23.29 -1.49
N LYS A 497 20.51 -22.81 -0.51
CA LYS A 497 20.32 -23.46 0.80
C LYS A 497 19.07 -24.29 0.75
N MET A 498 19.09 -25.44 1.43
CA MET A 498 17.97 -26.36 1.47
C MET A 498 17.54 -26.62 2.91
N ALA A 499 16.24 -26.65 3.17
CA ALA A 499 15.65 -27.04 4.44
C ALA A 499 14.46 -27.99 4.18
N ALA A 500 14.56 -29.23 4.65
CA ALA A 500 13.45 -30.17 4.65
C ALA A 500 12.58 -29.89 5.87
N LEU A 501 11.28 -29.67 5.64
CA LEU A 501 10.28 -29.38 6.66
C LEU A 501 9.23 -30.49 6.75
N ASP A 502 8.72 -30.72 7.95
CA ASP A 502 7.51 -31.51 8.15
C ASP A 502 6.24 -30.73 7.73
N GLU A 503 5.11 -31.42 7.81
CA GLU A 503 3.75 -30.91 7.56
C GLU A 503 3.29 -29.77 8.49
N PHE A 504 4.06 -29.45 9.55
CA PHE A 504 3.80 -28.36 10.50
C PHE A 504 4.84 -27.21 10.40
N GLY A 505 5.91 -27.39 9.61
CA GLY A 505 6.99 -26.41 9.44
C GLY A 505 8.13 -26.53 10.44
N ASN A 506 8.28 -27.67 11.13
CA ASN A 506 9.49 -28.03 11.88
C ASN A 506 10.58 -28.50 10.92
N VAL A 507 11.86 -28.34 11.29
CA VAL A 507 13.00 -28.70 10.42
C VAL A 507 13.38 -30.16 10.63
N LEU A 508 13.24 -30.97 9.58
CA LEU A 508 13.65 -32.38 9.54
C LEU A 508 15.13 -32.56 9.14
N GLY A 509 15.67 -31.61 8.38
CA GLY A 509 17.05 -31.63 7.91
C GLY A 509 17.39 -30.41 7.06
N HIS A 510 18.67 -30.19 6.78
CA HIS A 510 19.11 -29.08 5.92
C HIS A 510 20.37 -29.43 5.12
N GLY A 511 20.71 -28.56 4.17
CA GLY A 511 21.91 -28.69 3.35
C GLY A 511 22.15 -27.48 2.46
N MET A 512 23.10 -27.59 1.55
CA MET A 512 23.35 -26.62 0.50
C MET A 512 23.83 -27.31 -0.77
N ILE A 513 23.59 -26.68 -1.92
CA ILE A 513 24.01 -27.14 -3.24
C ILE A 513 24.55 -25.96 -4.06
N PHE A 514 25.50 -26.24 -4.95
CA PHE A 514 26.04 -25.25 -5.89
C PHE A 514 25.46 -25.51 -7.28
N VAL A 515 24.52 -24.65 -7.68
CA VAL A 515 23.75 -24.80 -8.91
C VAL A 515 24.50 -24.27 -10.15
N ILE A 516 25.49 -23.37 -9.94
CA ILE A 516 26.20 -22.70 -11.04
C ILE A 516 27.64 -23.22 -11.21
N GLY A 517 27.91 -23.70 -12.42
CA GLY A 517 29.22 -24.05 -12.95
C GLY A 517 29.07 -24.71 -14.33
N LYS A 518 30.17 -24.86 -15.07
CA LYS A 518 30.25 -25.80 -16.22
C LYS A 518 30.76 -27.18 -15.78
N ASP A 519 30.54 -27.50 -14.52
CA ASP A 519 31.14 -28.62 -13.81
C ASP A 519 30.05 -29.67 -13.59
N GLU A 520 29.93 -30.59 -14.55
CA GLU A 520 28.92 -31.65 -14.54
C GLU A 520 29.01 -32.51 -13.27
N GLU A 521 30.22 -32.73 -12.73
CA GLU A 521 30.42 -33.48 -11.50
C GLU A 521 29.83 -32.74 -10.29
N LYS A 522 30.00 -31.42 -10.18
CA LYS A 522 29.31 -30.62 -9.14
C LYS A 522 27.79 -30.60 -9.35
N ARG A 523 27.31 -30.50 -10.61
CA ARG A 523 25.87 -30.49 -10.92
C ARG A 523 25.20 -31.81 -10.58
N LYS A 524 25.82 -32.94 -10.95
CA LYS A 524 25.41 -34.30 -10.60
C LYS A 524 25.36 -34.50 -9.08
N LYS A 525 26.42 -34.11 -8.36
CA LYS A 525 26.45 -34.15 -6.88
C LYS A 525 25.33 -33.32 -6.25
N ALA A 526 24.96 -32.19 -6.85
CA ALA A 526 23.83 -31.38 -6.40
C ALA A 526 22.48 -32.09 -6.62
N ARG A 527 22.25 -32.74 -7.77
CA ARG A 527 21.05 -33.55 -8.01
C ARG A 527 20.96 -34.73 -7.05
N THR A 528 22.05 -35.48 -6.87
CA THR A 528 22.11 -36.59 -5.90
C THR A 528 21.72 -36.11 -4.50
N ARG A 529 22.39 -35.08 -3.97
CA ARG A 529 22.12 -34.58 -2.61
C ARG A 529 20.68 -34.04 -2.43
N LEU A 530 20.07 -33.52 -3.49
CA LEU A 530 18.67 -33.13 -3.49
C LEU A 530 17.75 -34.36 -3.45
N ALA A 531 17.99 -35.36 -4.30
CA ALA A 531 17.25 -36.61 -4.33
C ALA A 531 17.35 -37.37 -2.99
N ASP A 532 18.52 -37.35 -2.35
CA ASP A 532 18.75 -37.96 -1.04
C ASP A 532 17.84 -37.34 0.03
N LEU A 533 17.81 -36.01 0.14
CA LEU A 533 16.95 -35.32 1.13
C LEU A 533 15.46 -35.53 0.87
N VAL A 534 15.04 -35.58 -0.40
CA VAL A 534 13.64 -35.88 -0.76
C VAL A 534 13.26 -37.29 -0.30
N LYS A 535 14.11 -38.29 -0.57
CA LYS A 535 13.88 -39.70 -0.19
C LYS A 535 13.98 -39.91 1.33
N GLN A 536 14.96 -39.30 1.99
CA GLN A 536 15.25 -39.42 3.42
C GLN A 536 14.08 -38.92 4.30
N HIS A 537 13.41 -37.84 3.90
CA HIS A 537 12.39 -37.19 4.73
C HIS A 537 10.95 -37.42 4.26
N GLY A 538 10.75 -38.05 3.10
CA GLY A 538 9.43 -38.26 2.50
C GLY A 538 8.81 -36.96 1.99
N VAL A 539 9.60 -36.13 1.31
CA VAL A 539 9.17 -34.82 0.80
C VAL A 539 8.21 -35.01 -0.38
N ALA A 540 7.07 -34.30 -0.36
CA ALA A 540 6.10 -34.30 -1.46
C ALA A 540 6.23 -33.06 -2.37
N ILE A 541 6.74 -31.94 -1.87
CA ILE A 541 6.87 -30.69 -2.65
C ILE A 541 8.24 -30.02 -2.43
N ILE A 542 8.82 -29.51 -3.52
CA ILE A 542 10.02 -28.65 -3.48
C ILE A 542 9.59 -27.19 -3.65
N ALA A 543 9.86 -26.33 -2.66
CA ALA A 543 9.53 -24.91 -2.69
C ALA A 543 10.78 -24.09 -3.06
N ILE A 544 10.75 -23.33 -4.16
CA ILE A 544 11.92 -22.58 -4.67
C ILE A 544 11.70 -21.08 -4.50
N GLY A 545 12.60 -20.36 -3.84
CA GLY A 545 12.54 -18.90 -3.74
C GLY A 545 12.64 -18.22 -5.11
N ASN A 546 11.85 -17.17 -5.36
CA ASN A 546 11.77 -16.49 -6.65
C ASN A 546 12.93 -15.52 -6.97
N GLY A 547 14.06 -15.61 -6.27
CA GLY A 547 15.18 -14.67 -6.32
C GLY A 547 16.36 -15.04 -7.20
N THR A 548 17.56 -14.70 -6.70
CA THR A 548 18.81 -14.65 -7.47
C THR A 548 19.41 -16.04 -7.68
N GLY A 549 18.95 -16.72 -8.73
CA GLY A 549 19.27 -18.11 -9.05
C GLY A 549 18.06 -19.02 -9.14
N CYS A 550 16.84 -18.47 -9.09
CA CYS A 550 15.60 -19.23 -9.22
C CYS A 550 15.57 -20.07 -10.50
N ARG A 551 15.89 -19.50 -11.67
CA ARG A 551 15.80 -20.20 -12.97
C ARG A 551 16.77 -21.39 -13.08
N GLU A 552 18.01 -21.19 -12.65
CA GLU A 552 19.03 -22.23 -12.63
C GLU A 552 18.68 -23.34 -11.63
N THR A 553 18.08 -22.97 -10.49
CA THR A 553 17.61 -23.90 -9.46
C THR A 553 16.36 -24.66 -9.91
N GLU A 554 15.42 -24.00 -10.58
CA GLU A 554 14.22 -24.60 -11.19
C GLU A 554 14.61 -25.65 -12.24
N GLN A 555 15.58 -25.35 -13.11
CA GLN A 555 16.11 -26.32 -14.07
C GLN A 555 16.74 -27.53 -13.36
N LEU A 556 17.60 -27.31 -12.36
CA LEU A 556 18.20 -28.41 -11.60
C LEU A 556 17.14 -29.30 -10.92
N VAL A 557 16.10 -28.70 -10.34
CA VAL A 557 14.99 -29.41 -9.72
C VAL A 557 14.19 -30.20 -10.76
N ALA A 558 13.81 -29.59 -11.88
CA ALA A 558 13.11 -30.25 -12.98
C ALA A 558 13.90 -31.45 -13.55
N ASP A 559 15.21 -31.28 -13.74
CA ASP A 559 16.09 -32.37 -14.19
C ASP A 559 16.15 -33.51 -13.17
N THR A 560 16.22 -33.18 -11.87
CA THR A 560 16.26 -34.19 -10.78
C THR A 560 14.92 -34.94 -10.65
N LEU A 561 13.80 -34.27 -10.92
CA LEU A 561 12.47 -34.89 -10.97
C LEU A 561 12.28 -35.80 -12.19
N ALA A 562 12.89 -35.46 -13.33
CA ALA A 562 12.85 -36.27 -14.54
C ALA A 562 13.80 -37.49 -14.49
N GLU A 563 14.94 -37.39 -13.79
CA GLU A 563 15.96 -38.43 -13.73
C GLU A 563 16.00 -39.17 -12.38
N GLU A 564 16.56 -38.58 -11.32
CA GLU A 564 16.81 -39.29 -10.04
C GLU A 564 15.59 -39.51 -9.13
N LEU A 565 14.44 -38.87 -9.42
CA LEU A 565 13.19 -38.91 -8.65
C LEU A 565 11.96 -39.32 -9.49
N LYS A 566 12.12 -39.79 -10.72
CA LYS A 566 11.03 -40.11 -11.66
C LYS A 566 9.90 -40.99 -11.07
N ASP A 567 10.25 -41.92 -10.17
CA ASP A 567 9.35 -42.91 -9.57
C ASP A 567 8.66 -42.42 -8.28
N GLN A 568 8.91 -41.17 -7.87
CA GLN A 568 8.35 -40.55 -6.66
C GLN A 568 7.25 -39.53 -7.03
N ASP A 569 6.19 -39.42 -6.23
CA ASP A 569 5.14 -38.42 -6.47
C ASP A 569 5.51 -37.03 -5.91
N VAL A 570 6.54 -36.42 -6.53
CA VAL A 570 7.10 -35.13 -6.11
C VAL A 570 6.93 -34.09 -7.21
N ALA A 571 6.58 -32.89 -6.80
CA ALA A 571 6.45 -31.71 -7.66
C ALA A 571 7.19 -30.52 -7.03
N TYR A 572 7.36 -29.43 -7.78
CA TYR A 572 7.93 -28.19 -7.30
C TYR A 572 6.98 -27.00 -7.50
N VAL A 573 7.23 -25.92 -6.77
CA VAL A 573 6.53 -24.63 -6.89
C VAL A 573 7.48 -23.47 -6.58
N VAL A 574 7.33 -22.36 -7.32
CA VAL A 574 8.09 -21.13 -7.08
C VAL A 574 7.33 -20.25 -6.08
N VAL A 575 8.01 -19.81 -5.03
CA VAL A 575 7.44 -19.12 -3.85
C VAL A 575 8.06 -17.73 -3.71
N ASN A 576 7.27 -16.75 -3.27
CA ASN A 576 7.73 -15.39 -3.06
C ASN A 576 8.68 -15.30 -1.84
N GLU A 577 9.97 -14.98 -2.07
CA GLU A 577 10.98 -14.84 -1.01
C GLU A 577 11.01 -13.45 -0.37
N ALA A 578 10.18 -12.49 -0.83
CA ALA A 578 10.26 -11.10 -0.40
C ALA A 578 10.25 -10.95 1.14
N GLY A 579 11.25 -10.26 1.68
CA GLY A 579 11.44 -10.07 3.11
C GLY A 579 11.98 -11.29 3.89
N ALA A 580 12.23 -12.46 3.27
CA ALA A 580 12.78 -13.63 3.97
C ALA A 580 14.15 -13.33 4.61
N SER A 581 15.00 -12.59 3.91
CA SER A 581 16.29 -12.08 4.42
C SER A 581 16.17 -11.03 5.53
N ILE A 582 15.01 -10.37 5.63
CA ILE A 582 14.70 -9.42 6.72
C ILE A 582 14.21 -10.19 7.94
N TYR A 583 13.37 -11.22 7.76
CA TYR A 583 13.02 -12.16 8.83
C TYR A 583 14.26 -12.87 9.39
N SER A 584 15.08 -13.48 8.53
CA SER A 584 16.22 -14.30 8.96
C SER A 584 17.33 -13.51 9.67
N THR A 585 17.40 -12.20 9.47
CA THR A 585 18.31 -11.29 10.19
C THR A 585 17.65 -10.56 11.37
N SER A 586 16.32 -10.62 11.52
CA SER A 586 15.57 -9.96 12.60
C SER A 586 15.86 -10.54 13.99
N PRO A 587 15.45 -9.87 15.09
CA PRO A 587 15.46 -10.46 16.43
C PRO A 587 14.49 -11.65 16.56
N LEU A 588 13.27 -11.54 16.04
CA LEU A 588 12.26 -12.61 16.07
C LEU A 588 12.77 -13.89 15.40
N GLY A 589 13.39 -13.76 14.22
CA GLY A 589 14.00 -14.89 13.54
C GLY A 589 15.22 -15.48 14.25
N ARG A 590 15.79 -14.83 15.28
CA ARG A 590 16.81 -15.41 16.18
C ARG A 590 16.18 -16.06 17.41
N GLU A 591 15.04 -15.56 17.87
CA GLU A 591 14.25 -16.13 18.98
C GLU A 591 13.56 -17.44 18.55
N GLU A 592 12.94 -17.49 17.36
CA GLU A 592 12.28 -18.70 16.84
C GLU A 592 13.25 -19.83 16.44
N LEU A 593 14.46 -19.49 15.99
CA LEU A 593 15.37 -20.39 15.28
C LEU A 593 16.86 -20.11 15.62
N PRO A 594 17.26 -20.12 16.91
CA PRO A 594 18.58 -19.69 17.38
C PRO A 594 19.73 -20.58 16.86
N GLN A 595 19.47 -21.86 16.60
CA GLN A 595 20.45 -22.85 16.16
C GLN A 595 20.81 -22.76 14.66
N TYR A 596 20.12 -21.89 13.90
CA TYR A 596 20.28 -21.79 12.44
C TYR A 596 20.90 -20.46 12.01
N ASP A 597 21.71 -20.46 10.96
CA ASP A 597 22.28 -19.24 10.38
C ASP A 597 21.22 -18.39 9.63
N ALA A 598 21.60 -17.19 9.21
CA ALA A 598 20.67 -16.24 8.57
C ALA A 598 20.30 -16.60 7.11
N LEU A 599 20.88 -17.64 6.54
CA LEU A 599 20.60 -18.16 5.19
C LEU A 599 19.74 -19.43 5.29
N GLN A 600 20.07 -20.33 6.21
CA GLN A 600 19.22 -21.47 6.61
C GLN A 600 17.81 -20.99 7.01
N ARG A 601 17.72 -19.92 7.82
CA ARG A 601 16.44 -19.30 8.19
C ARG A 601 15.70 -18.62 7.02
N GLY A 602 16.43 -18.23 5.96
CA GLY A 602 15.82 -17.80 4.70
C GLY A 602 15.07 -18.95 4.03
N ALA A 603 15.75 -20.09 3.84
CA ALA A 603 15.14 -21.31 3.30
C ALA A 603 13.96 -21.82 4.15
N ILE A 604 14.10 -21.85 5.48
CA ILE A 604 13.01 -22.26 6.39
C ILE A 604 11.78 -21.34 6.23
N SER A 605 11.97 -20.03 6.09
CA SER A 605 10.86 -19.08 5.83
C SER A 605 10.19 -19.34 4.47
N ILE A 606 10.96 -19.64 3.41
CA ILE A 606 10.42 -19.99 2.08
C ILE A 606 9.51 -21.23 2.16
N GLY A 607 9.91 -22.26 2.92
CA GLY A 607 9.08 -23.45 3.14
C GLY A 607 7.82 -23.17 3.96
N ARG A 608 7.96 -22.45 5.07
CA ARG A 608 6.84 -22.08 5.95
C ARG A 608 5.79 -21.23 5.24
N ARG A 609 6.18 -20.36 4.29
CA ARG A 609 5.26 -19.60 3.43
C ARG A 609 4.39 -20.48 2.54
N LEU A 610 4.89 -21.63 2.08
CA LEU A 610 4.07 -22.54 1.26
C LEU A 610 3.05 -23.30 2.13
N LEU A 611 3.45 -23.68 3.35
CA LEU A 611 2.60 -24.36 4.33
C LEU A 611 1.48 -23.43 4.82
N ASP A 612 1.81 -22.23 5.32
CA ASP A 612 0.84 -21.17 5.63
C ASP A 612 1.41 -19.76 5.31
N PRO A 613 0.99 -19.15 4.19
CA PRO A 613 1.40 -17.80 3.79
C PRO A 613 1.13 -16.75 4.85
N LEU A 614 -0.03 -16.80 5.52
CA LEU A 614 -0.44 -15.78 6.49
C LEU A 614 0.47 -15.84 7.73
N SER A 615 0.54 -16.99 8.38
CA SER A 615 1.24 -17.17 9.66
C SER A 615 2.75 -16.90 9.59
N GLU A 616 3.38 -17.12 8.44
CA GLU A 616 4.81 -16.81 8.24
C GLU A 616 5.04 -15.36 7.79
N MET A 617 4.18 -14.77 6.94
CA MET A 617 4.43 -13.42 6.41
C MET A 617 4.12 -12.29 7.41
N VAL A 618 3.20 -12.49 8.38
CA VAL A 618 2.93 -11.51 9.46
C VAL A 618 4.09 -11.29 10.44
N LYS A 619 5.12 -12.15 10.39
CA LYS A 619 6.40 -11.98 11.12
C LYS A 619 7.24 -10.84 10.55
N ILE A 620 6.95 -10.39 9.32
CA ILE A 620 7.66 -9.32 8.62
C ILE A 620 6.78 -8.08 8.59
N HIS A 621 7.36 -6.91 8.87
CA HIS A 621 6.65 -5.63 8.75
C HIS A 621 6.16 -5.42 7.30
N PRO A 622 4.85 -5.19 7.04
CA PRO A 622 4.28 -5.28 5.69
C PRO A 622 4.96 -4.45 4.59
N ALA A 623 5.44 -3.24 4.92
CA ALA A 623 6.19 -2.38 3.98
C ALA A 623 7.53 -2.99 3.47
N ASN A 624 7.98 -4.10 4.05
CA ASN A 624 9.17 -4.86 3.63
C ASN A 624 8.83 -6.06 2.71
N LEU A 625 7.55 -6.38 2.48
CA LEU A 625 7.11 -7.49 1.64
C LEU A 625 7.09 -7.19 0.14
N GLY A 626 7.47 -5.97 -0.28
CA GLY A 626 7.61 -5.60 -1.70
C GLY A 626 6.29 -5.43 -2.44
N VAL A 627 5.29 -4.85 -1.77
CA VAL A 627 3.88 -4.80 -2.20
C VAL A 627 3.60 -3.93 -3.44
N GLY A 628 4.57 -3.16 -3.92
CA GLY A 628 4.49 -2.51 -5.23
C GLY A 628 5.61 -1.51 -5.54
N LEU A 629 5.58 -1.00 -6.78
CA LEU A 629 6.51 0.03 -7.25
C LEU A 629 6.30 1.36 -6.51
N TYR A 630 7.37 2.11 -6.28
CA TYR A 630 7.35 3.40 -5.56
C TYR A 630 6.93 3.34 -4.08
N GLN A 631 6.86 2.16 -3.43
CA GLN A 631 6.53 2.04 -2.00
C GLN A 631 7.42 2.91 -1.07
N HIS A 632 8.69 3.14 -1.42
CA HIS A 632 9.62 3.98 -0.64
C HIS A 632 9.54 5.48 -0.98
N ASP A 633 8.64 5.88 -1.89
CA ASP A 633 8.46 7.25 -2.35
C ASP A 633 7.19 7.92 -1.75
N ILE A 634 6.45 7.19 -0.91
CA ILE A 634 5.21 7.58 -0.23
C ILE A 634 5.47 7.86 1.26
N LYS A 635 4.65 8.71 1.91
CA LYS A 635 4.72 8.99 3.36
C LYS A 635 4.67 7.70 4.21
N ALA A 636 5.78 7.39 4.87
CA ALA A 636 5.99 6.12 5.58
C ALA A 636 4.95 5.79 6.67
N LYS A 637 4.46 6.77 7.44
CA LYS A 637 3.41 6.54 8.45
C LYS A 637 2.10 6.08 7.79
N HIS A 638 1.58 6.86 6.84
CA HIS A 638 0.34 6.53 6.14
C HIS A 638 0.42 5.14 5.48
N LEU A 639 1.54 4.85 4.81
CA LEU A 639 1.80 3.53 4.23
C LEU A 639 1.79 2.42 5.29
N LYS A 640 2.44 2.61 6.44
CA LYS A 640 2.43 1.62 7.53
C LYS A 640 1.01 1.38 8.03
N ASP A 641 0.34 2.44 8.47
CA ASP A 641 -0.97 2.36 9.12
C ASP A 641 -2.00 1.67 8.19
N SER A 642 -1.96 1.98 6.89
CA SER A 642 -2.79 1.32 5.87
C SER A 642 -2.45 -0.17 5.65
N LEU A 643 -1.18 -0.57 5.65
CA LEU A 643 -0.80 -1.97 5.44
C LEU A 643 -1.01 -2.84 6.68
N ASP A 644 -0.79 -2.31 7.89
CA ASP A 644 -1.09 -3.02 9.14
C ASP A 644 -2.60 -3.29 9.27
N ALA A 645 -3.47 -2.36 8.83
CA ALA A 645 -4.93 -2.58 8.76
C ALA A 645 -5.35 -3.68 7.75
N VAL A 646 -4.57 -3.90 6.68
CA VAL A 646 -4.79 -5.04 5.78
C VAL A 646 -4.40 -6.37 6.44
N VAL A 647 -3.33 -6.39 7.25
CA VAL A 647 -2.99 -7.59 8.01
C VAL A 647 -4.09 -7.90 9.03
N GLU A 648 -4.55 -6.91 9.80
CA GLU A 648 -5.71 -7.03 10.70
C GLU A 648 -6.91 -7.63 9.97
N SER A 649 -7.31 -7.08 8.82
CA SER A 649 -8.40 -7.62 8.01
C SER A 649 -8.18 -9.09 7.61
N CYS A 650 -7.00 -9.44 7.07
CA CYS A 650 -6.70 -10.81 6.65
C CYS A 650 -6.70 -11.80 7.82
N VAL A 651 -6.14 -11.42 8.97
CA VAL A 651 -6.06 -12.26 10.18
C VAL A 651 -7.45 -12.52 10.77
N ASN A 652 -8.31 -11.49 10.86
CA ASN A 652 -9.67 -11.65 11.39
C ASN A 652 -10.65 -12.27 10.36
N PHE A 653 -10.33 -12.21 9.06
CA PHE A 653 -11.06 -12.93 8.01
C PHE A 653 -10.82 -14.45 8.08
N VAL A 654 -9.57 -14.88 8.33
CA VAL A 654 -9.16 -16.30 8.41
C VAL A 654 -9.41 -16.92 9.80
N GLY A 655 -9.22 -16.12 10.86
CA GLY A 655 -9.34 -16.56 12.24
C GLY A 655 -8.11 -17.32 12.69
N VAL A 656 -7.88 -17.38 14.00
CA VAL A 656 -6.59 -17.77 14.56
C VAL A 656 -6.82 -18.84 15.63
N ASP A 657 -6.27 -20.04 15.45
CA ASP A 657 -6.24 -21.02 16.54
C ASP A 657 -5.27 -20.54 17.64
N VAL A 658 -5.80 -20.30 18.84
CA VAL A 658 -5.06 -19.63 19.92
C VAL A 658 -3.97 -20.51 20.53
N ASN A 659 -4.06 -21.82 20.34
CA ASN A 659 -3.10 -22.79 20.88
C ASN A 659 -1.86 -22.98 19.99
N SER A 660 -1.98 -22.87 18.66
CA SER A 660 -0.85 -22.94 17.73
C SER A 660 -0.23 -21.57 17.36
N ALA A 661 -1.03 -20.51 17.25
CA ALA A 661 -0.62 -19.24 16.64
C ALA A 661 0.61 -18.56 17.26
N SER A 662 1.40 -17.84 16.45
CA SER A 662 2.54 -17.05 16.94
C SER A 662 2.10 -15.72 17.57
N PRO A 663 2.91 -15.11 18.47
CA PRO A 663 2.67 -13.74 18.94
C PRO A 663 2.60 -12.71 17.81
N ALA A 664 3.34 -12.97 16.71
CA ALA A 664 3.36 -12.13 15.52
C ALA A 664 2.05 -12.16 14.71
N LEU A 665 1.25 -13.22 14.86
CA LEU A 665 -0.10 -13.37 14.30
C LEU A 665 -1.17 -12.85 15.28
N LEU A 666 -1.11 -13.26 16.54
CA LEU A 666 -2.06 -12.88 17.59
C LEU A 666 -2.17 -11.36 17.79
N ARG A 667 -1.09 -10.59 17.54
CA ARG A 667 -1.08 -9.11 17.65
C ARG A 667 -1.97 -8.38 16.64
N TYR A 668 -2.51 -9.08 15.63
CA TYR A 668 -3.42 -8.54 14.61
C TYR A 668 -4.85 -9.06 14.77
N VAL A 669 -5.14 -9.87 15.80
CA VAL A 669 -6.52 -10.22 16.16
C VAL A 669 -7.22 -8.98 16.70
N SER A 670 -8.48 -8.80 16.32
CA SER A 670 -9.35 -7.70 16.76
C SER A 670 -9.32 -7.54 18.28
N GLY A 671 -9.12 -6.31 18.77
CA GLY A 671 -9.02 -6.00 20.21
C GLY A 671 -7.70 -6.40 20.88
N MET A 672 -6.80 -7.12 20.20
CA MET A 672 -5.48 -7.47 20.71
C MET A 672 -4.39 -6.50 20.23
N ASN A 673 -3.25 -6.53 20.91
CA ASN A 673 -2.04 -5.81 20.54
C ASN A 673 -0.80 -6.66 20.87
N ALA A 674 0.40 -6.16 20.61
CA ALA A 674 1.64 -6.93 20.82
C ALA A 674 1.86 -7.41 22.27
N LEU A 675 1.41 -6.65 23.27
CA LEU A 675 1.55 -7.03 24.69
C LEU A 675 0.56 -8.13 25.08
N THR A 676 -0.73 -7.99 24.73
CA THR A 676 -1.72 -9.06 24.98
C THR A 676 -1.41 -10.32 24.18
N ALA A 677 -0.94 -10.20 22.93
CA ALA A 677 -0.48 -11.33 22.13
C ALA A 677 0.70 -12.09 22.75
N ARG A 678 1.70 -11.38 23.30
CA ARG A 678 2.82 -12.01 24.00
C ARG A 678 2.36 -12.70 25.29
N ARG A 679 1.49 -12.07 26.08
CA ARG A 679 0.92 -12.66 27.31
C ARG A 679 0.05 -13.89 27.06
N VAL A 680 -0.75 -13.92 25.99
CA VAL A 680 -1.52 -15.13 25.60
C VAL A 680 -0.58 -16.29 25.26
N TYR A 681 0.50 -16.01 24.53
CA TYR A 681 1.54 -17.01 24.21
C TYR A 681 2.30 -17.50 25.46
N GLU A 682 2.70 -16.60 26.36
CA GLU A 682 3.40 -16.94 27.60
C GLU A 682 2.47 -17.73 28.55
N HIS A 683 1.21 -17.33 28.68
CA HIS A 683 0.22 -18.07 29.47
C HIS A 683 0.06 -19.51 28.98
N ARG A 684 -0.08 -19.75 27.67
CA ARG A 684 -0.22 -21.13 27.16
C ARG A 684 1.07 -21.95 27.23
N ARG A 685 2.23 -21.30 27.20
CA ARG A 685 3.53 -21.95 27.39
C ARG A 685 3.71 -22.40 28.84
N ASP A 686 3.28 -21.57 29.79
CA ASP A 686 3.56 -21.74 31.23
C ASP A 686 2.45 -22.51 31.97
N LYS A 687 1.23 -22.57 31.41
CA LYS A 687 0.07 -23.30 31.98
C LYS A 687 -0.51 -24.41 31.08
N GLY A 688 0.00 -24.57 29.86
CA GLY A 688 -0.57 -25.47 28.85
C GLY A 688 -1.67 -24.82 27.99
N PRO A 689 -2.21 -25.55 27.00
CA PRO A 689 -3.17 -25.02 26.03
C PRO A 689 -4.49 -24.60 26.68
N PHE A 690 -5.12 -23.57 26.10
CA PHE A 690 -6.47 -23.16 26.45
C PHE A 690 -7.47 -24.25 26.03
N LYS A 691 -8.42 -24.58 26.92
CA LYS A 691 -9.48 -25.58 26.71
C LYS A 691 -10.79 -24.95 26.26
N SER A 692 -11.02 -23.70 26.64
CA SER A 692 -12.18 -22.89 26.28
C SER A 692 -11.75 -21.49 25.86
N ARG A 693 -12.65 -20.75 25.20
CA ARG A 693 -12.47 -19.30 24.98
C ARG A 693 -12.46 -18.52 26.29
N GLU A 694 -13.30 -18.89 27.26
CA GLU A 694 -13.41 -18.20 28.56
C GLU A 694 -12.09 -18.20 29.35
N ASP A 695 -11.26 -19.23 29.19
CA ASP A 695 -9.92 -19.32 29.77
C ASP A 695 -9.05 -18.09 29.44
N LEU A 696 -9.29 -17.42 28.30
CA LEU A 696 -8.53 -16.24 27.88
C LEU A 696 -8.68 -15.07 28.86
N LYS A 697 -9.80 -14.97 29.60
CA LYS A 697 -9.98 -13.94 30.65
C LYS A 697 -9.01 -14.11 31.82
N GLN A 698 -8.37 -15.28 31.95
CA GLN A 698 -7.31 -15.53 32.93
C GLN A 698 -5.94 -14.94 32.50
N VAL A 699 -5.84 -14.37 31.29
CA VAL A 699 -4.62 -13.71 30.79
C VAL A 699 -4.58 -12.25 31.23
N GLN A 700 -3.47 -11.81 31.84
CA GLN A 700 -3.36 -10.46 32.40
C GLN A 700 -3.57 -9.37 31.32
N GLY A 701 -4.61 -8.56 31.49
CA GLY A 701 -4.97 -7.50 30.54
C GLY A 701 -5.84 -7.96 29.37
N PHE A 702 -6.37 -9.18 29.40
CA PHE A 702 -7.40 -9.67 28.47
C PHE A 702 -8.79 -9.50 29.13
N GLY A 703 -9.15 -8.25 29.46
CA GLY A 703 -10.43 -7.91 30.11
C GLY A 703 -11.62 -7.97 29.16
N ASP A 704 -12.84 -7.79 29.68
CA ASP A 704 -14.09 -8.07 28.95
C ASP A 704 -14.22 -7.34 27.61
N GLN A 705 -13.75 -6.09 27.48
CA GLN A 705 -13.74 -5.39 26.19
C GLN A 705 -12.82 -6.08 25.17
N THR A 706 -11.60 -6.47 25.56
CA THR A 706 -10.69 -7.25 24.71
C THR A 706 -11.30 -8.61 24.38
N PHE A 707 -11.94 -9.27 25.35
CA PHE A 707 -12.62 -10.54 25.14
C PHE A 707 -13.74 -10.43 24.09
N VAL A 708 -14.65 -9.45 24.23
CA VAL A 708 -15.72 -9.21 23.24
C VAL A 708 -15.14 -8.91 21.86
N GLN A 709 -14.12 -8.05 21.75
CA GLN A 709 -13.55 -7.73 20.44
C GLN A 709 -12.78 -8.91 19.80
N ALA A 710 -12.21 -9.83 20.59
CA ALA A 710 -11.30 -10.88 20.12
C ALA A 710 -11.90 -12.30 20.03
N ALA A 711 -12.80 -12.68 20.93
CA ALA A 711 -13.10 -14.10 21.21
C ALA A 711 -13.66 -14.86 19.99
N GLY A 712 -14.51 -14.23 19.18
CA GLY A 712 -15.04 -14.85 17.95
C GLY A 712 -14.01 -15.06 16.83
N PHE A 713 -12.85 -14.39 16.89
CA PHE A 713 -11.75 -14.54 15.94
C PHE A 713 -10.70 -15.55 16.41
N LEU A 714 -10.65 -15.82 17.72
CA LEU A 714 -9.83 -16.85 18.33
C LEU A 714 -10.58 -18.19 18.31
N LYS A 715 -10.06 -19.15 17.57
CA LYS A 715 -10.55 -20.54 17.54
C LYS A 715 -9.82 -21.33 18.64
N VAL A 716 -10.49 -22.30 19.25
CA VAL A 716 -9.88 -23.30 20.15
C VAL A 716 -10.19 -24.67 19.56
N ILE A 717 -9.23 -25.28 18.87
CA ILE A 717 -9.46 -26.58 18.21
C ILE A 717 -9.32 -27.71 19.23
N GLY A 718 -10.31 -28.62 19.29
CA GLY A 718 -10.37 -29.69 20.28
C GLY A 718 -10.78 -29.24 21.69
N SER A 719 -11.45 -28.09 21.81
CA SER A 719 -12.09 -27.59 23.03
C SER A 719 -13.16 -28.53 23.59
N GLU A 720 -13.44 -28.39 24.89
CA GLU A 720 -14.57 -29.08 25.55
C GLU A 720 -15.94 -28.58 25.02
N ASN A 721 -15.98 -27.35 24.48
CA ASN A 721 -17.13 -26.77 23.78
C ASN A 721 -16.86 -26.67 22.26
N PRO A 722 -17.51 -27.50 21.41
CA PRO A 722 -17.39 -27.45 19.95
C PRO A 722 -17.64 -26.08 19.30
N LEU A 723 -18.42 -25.20 19.94
CA LEU A 723 -18.67 -23.84 19.43
C LEU A 723 -17.39 -22.97 19.41
N ASP A 724 -16.41 -23.23 20.27
CA ASP A 724 -15.15 -22.48 20.33
C ASP A 724 -14.24 -22.74 19.10
N ALA A 725 -14.48 -23.82 18.36
CA ALA A 725 -13.86 -24.09 17.05
C ALA A 725 -14.62 -23.43 15.88
N THR A 726 -15.73 -22.73 16.13
CA THR A 726 -16.56 -22.09 15.11
C THR A 726 -16.37 -20.57 15.03
N TRP A 727 -17.03 -19.96 14.06
CA TRP A 727 -17.10 -18.51 13.88
C TRP A 727 -18.24 -17.84 14.68
N ILE A 728 -18.94 -18.58 15.52
CA ILE A 728 -20.00 -18.05 16.38
C ILE A 728 -19.33 -17.33 17.57
N HIS A 729 -19.76 -16.12 17.89
CA HIS A 729 -19.27 -15.37 19.04
C HIS A 729 -19.86 -15.93 20.36
N PRO A 730 -19.14 -15.95 21.50
CA PRO A 730 -19.68 -16.42 22.78
C PRO A 730 -21.01 -15.78 23.21
N GLU A 731 -21.22 -14.49 22.88
CA GLU A 731 -22.50 -13.78 23.15
C GLU A 731 -23.73 -14.44 22.47
N SER A 732 -23.51 -15.30 21.47
CA SER A 732 -24.53 -15.97 20.67
C SER A 732 -24.63 -17.48 20.94
N TYR A 733 -23.95 -18.02 21.96
CA TYR A 733 -23.94 -19.47 22.21
C TYR A 733 -25.32 -20.03 22.61
N GLU A 734 -26.11 -19.31 23.40
CA GLU A 734 -27.48 -19.74 23.72
C GLU A 734 -28.40 -19.74 22.49
N ILE A 735 -28.19 -18.79 21.56
CA ILE A 735 -28.89 -18.75 20.27
C ILE A 735 -28.47 -19.95 19.43
N ALA A 736 -27.16 -20.23 19.34
CA ALA A 736 -26.62 -21.35 18.58
C ALA A 736 -27.15 -22.71 19.05
N ARG A 737 -27.26 -22.95 20.37
CA ARG A 737 -27.88 -24.17 20.91
C ARG A 737 -29.35 -24.28 20.52
N ARG A 738 -30.14 -23.22 20.70
CA ARG A 738 -31.56 -23.17 20.28
C ARG A 738 -31.76 -23.39 18.78
N VAL A 739 -30.81 -22.99 17.93
CA VAL A 739 -30.85 -23.28 16.48
C VAL A 739 -30.59 -24.77 16.21
N LEU A 740 -29.62 -25.40 16.87
CA LEU A 740 -29.38 -26.84 16.75
C LEU A 740 -30.61 -27.66 17.22
N GLU A 741 -31.19 -27.30 18.36
CA GLU A 741 -32.42 -27.91 18.89
C GLU A 741 -33.57 -27.83 17.87
N LYS A 742 -33.76 -26.67 17.23
CA LYS A 742 -34.78 -26.47 16.18
C LYS A 742 -34.49 -27.24 14.89
N MET A 743 -33.24 -27.62 14.63
CA MET A 743 -32.85 -28.54 13.57
C MET A 743 -32.92 -30.02 14.01
N GLY A 744 -33.29 -30.31 15.26
CA GLY A 744 -33.28 -31.66 15.83
C GLY A 744 -31.87 -32.26 15.91
N CYS A 745 -30.89 -31.45 16.26
CA CYS A 745 -29.49 -31.81 16.51
C CYS A 745 -29.04 -31.21 17.85
N ASP A 746 -27.88 -31.63 18.34
CA ASP A 746 -27.26 -31.05 19.54
C ASP A 746 -25.80 -30.64 19.32
N VAL A 747 -25.12 -30.23 20.40
CA VAL A 747 -23.70 -29.85 20.38
C VAL A 747 -22.78 -31.07 20.24
N ALA A 748 -23.21 -32.26 20.65
CA ALA A 748 -22.46 -33.49 20.49
C ALA A 748 -22.50 -34.00 19.03
N ASP A 749 -23.58 -33.75 18.28
CA ASP A 749 -23.60 -33.89 16.82
C ASP A 749 -22.57 -32.98 16.16
N LEU A 750 -22.49 -31.71 16.58
CA LEU A 750 -21.49 -30.78 16.06
C LEU A 750 -20.05 -31.22 16.38
N ALA A 751 -19.82 -31.80 17.56
CA ALA A 751 -18.52 -32.36 17.96
C ALA A 751 -18.01 -33.46 17.01
N LYS A 752 -18.90 -34.23 16.37
CA LYS A 752 -18.55 -35.28 15.39
C LYS A 752 -18.06 -34.72 14.06
N VAL A 753 -18.28 -33.42 13.80
CA VAL A 753 -17.98 -32.73 12.53
C VAL A 753 -16.83 -31.72 12.68
N VAL A 754 -16.61 -31.18 13.88
CA VAL A 754 -15.43 -30.36 14.20
C VAL A 754 -14.15 -31.20 14.03
N PRO A 755 -13.11 -30.71 13.33
CA PRO A 755 -11.82 -31.39 13.28
C PRO A 755 -11.24 -31.56 14.69
N ALA A 756 -10.88 -32.79 15.06
CA ALA A 756 -10.17 -33.06 16.30
C ALA A 756 -8.81 -32.34 16.33
N ALA A 757 -8.36 -31.94 17.52
CA ALA A 757 -7.01 -31.39 17.69
C ALA A 757 -5.95 -32.37 17.17
N ALA A 758 -4.97 -31.84 16.44
CA ALA A 758 -3.80 -32.61 16.05
C ALA A 758 -3.06 -33.05 17.32
N LYS A 759 -2.89 -34.37 17.50
CA LYS A 759 -2.10 -34.91 18.60
C LYS A 759 -0.63 -34.65 18.30
N GLU A 760 -0.04 -33.64 18.94
CA GLU A 760 1.42 -33.60 19.09
C GLU A 760 1.82 -34.85 19.89
N GLU A 761 2.61 -35.75 19.29
CA GLU A 761 3.27 -36.80 20.07
C GLU A 761 4.32 -36.15 20.99
N PRO A 762 4.45 -36.59 22.25
CA PRO A 762 5.37 -35.97 23.20
C PRO A 762 6.81 -36.08 22.70
N LYS A 763 7.48 -34.94 22.59
CA LYS A 763 8.83 -34.79 22.04
C LYS A 763 9.81 -35.66 22.82
N LYS A 764 10.30 -36.74 22.19
CA LYS A 764 11.55 -37.38 22.61
C LYS A 764 12.70 -36.46 22.26
N GLU A 765 13.50 -36.08 23.24
CA GLU A 765 14.71 -35.29 23.03
C GLU A 765 15.77 -36.13 22.33
N PHE A 766 15.83 -36.05 20.99
CA PHE A 766 16.96 -36.58 20.21
C PHE A 766 18.17 -35.64 20.34
N ALA A 767 18.80 -35.69 21.50
CA ALA A 767 20.11 -35.10 21.74
C ALA A 767 21.21 -36.17 21.57
N ALA A 768 22.33 -35.76 20.97
CA ALA A 768 23.61 -36.49 20.94
C ALA A 768 23.65 -37.89 20.28
N GLU A 769 23.57 -37.95 18.94
CA GLU A 769 24.46 -38.85 18.17
C GLU A 769 24.67 -38.42 16.70
N LEU A 770 25.56 -37.43 16.46
CA LEU A 770 26.10 -37.14 15.11
C LEU A 770 27.35 -36.21 15.09
N VAL A 771 28.20 -36.28 16.11
CA VAL A 771 29.50 -35.55 16.16
C VAL A 771 30.61 -36.48 16.67
N ALA A 772 30.84 -37.59 15.96
CA ALA A 772 31.83 -38.61 16.35
C ALA A 772 32.36 -39.45 15.16
N SER A 773 32.67 -38.82 14.01
CA SER A 773 33.15 -39.55 12.82
C SER A 773 34.07 -38.71 11.91
N ALA A 774 35.11 -38.10 12.49
CA ALA A 774 36.03 -37.24 11.74
C ALA A 774 37.48 -37.21 12.25
N GLU A 775 38.01 -38.31 12.81
CA GLU A 775 39.47 -38.56 12.89
C GLU A 775 39.74 -40.03 13.27
N ALA A 776 40.52 -40.75 12.45
CA ALA A 776 41.00 -42.09 12.75
C ALA A 776 42.20 -42.47 11.85
N THR A 777 43.40 -42.46 12.42
CA THR A 777 44.57 -43.23 11.97
C THR A 777 45.27 -43.82 13.20
N PRO A 778 45.90 -45.01 13.10
CA PRO A 778 45.88 -45.95 14.23
C PRO A 778 47.23 -46.20 14.89
N GLU A 779 47.20 -46.75 16.11
CA GLU A 779 47.95 -47.98 16.44
C GLU A 779 47.37 -48.71 17.67
N ALA A 780 47.89 -49.91 17.96
CA ALA A 780 47.34 -50.93 18.88
C ALA A 780 48.10 -50.94 20.26
N PRO A 781 47.85 -51.86 21.23
CA PRO A 781 46.92 -53.01 21.26
C PRO A 781 46.06 -53.15 22.56
N ALA A 782 45.32 -54.26 22.66
CA ALA A 782 44.59 -54.69 23.87
C ALA A 782 45.52 -55.33 24.94
N PRO A 783 45.04 -55.47 26.19
CA PRO A 783 44.50 -56.77 26.65
C PRO A 783 43.17 -56.64 27.45
N GLU A 784 42.16 -57.50 27.25
CA GLU A 784 41.87 -58.86 27.81
C GLU A 784 41.10 -58.87 29.16
N VAL A 785 40.43 -60.00 29.43
CA VAL A 785 39.84 -60.47 30.72
C VAL A 785 38.59 -59.73 31.25
N GLU A 786 37.58 -60.33 31.89
CA GLU A 786 36.84 -61.61 31.72
C GLU A 786 35.57 -61.56 32.63
N ALA A 787 34.76 -62.63 32.60
CA ALA A 787 34.02 -63.17 33.76
C ALA A 787 32.85 -62.37 34.42
N ALA A 788 31.63 -62.74 33.99
CA ALA A 788 30.69 -63.55 34.78
C ALA A 788 29.66 -62.96 35.78
N ALA A 789 28.58 -63.75 35.89
CA ALA A 789 27.70 -63.98 37.04
C ALA A 789 26.53 -63.01 37.35
N GLN A 790 25.35 -63.64 37.50
CA GLN A 790 24.19 -63.14 38.26
C GLN A 790 24.46 -63.26 39.77
N PRO A 791 23.58 -62.70 40.63
CA PRO A 791 22.69 -63.64 41.34
C PRO A 791 21.23 -63.18 41.53
N GLN A 792 20.44 -64.10 42.08
CA GLN A 792 19.05 -63.94 42.58
C GLN A 792 19.07 -63.35 44.03
N ALA A 793 18.01 -63.25 44.86
CA ALA A 793 16.64 -63.78 44.85
C ALA A 793 15.71 -63.03 45.85
N GLY A 794 14.40 -63.33 45.82
CA GLY A 794 13.47 -63.27 46.99
C GLY A 794 12.44 -62.12 47.03
N GLY A 795 11.17 -62.32 47.42
CA GLY A 795 10.46 -63.60 47.68
C GLY A 795 9.08 -63.46 48.38
N SER A 796 8.14 -64.37 48.06
CA SER A 796 6.83 -64.72 48.71
C SER A 796 5.77 -63.60 48.95
N ASP A 797 4.44 -63.81 48.95
CA ASP A 797 3.51 -64.94 48.65
C ASP A 797 2.08 -64.34 48.40
N GLY A 798 0.97 -65.03 48.12
CA GLY A 798 0.68 -66.47 47.91
C GLY A 798 -0.83 -66.81 48.03
N GLN A 799 -1.29 -67.91 47.39
CA GLN A 799 -2.60 -68.61 47.57
C GLN A 799 -3.91 -67.88 47.10
N THR A 800 -4.97 -68.52 46.56
CA THR A 800 -5.25 -69.95 46.17
C THR A 800 -6.39 -70.08 45.11
N GLU A 801 -6.37 -71.18 44.33
CA GLU A 801 -7.51 -71.94 43.70
C GLU A 801 -8.45 -71.27 42.63
N SER A 802 -8.99 -71.96 41.60
CA SER A 802 -8.86 -73.35 41.07
C SER A 802 -9.19 -73.46 39.54
N ALA A 803 -8.95 -74.62 38.90
CA ALA A 803 -9.08 -74.92 37.43
C ALA A 803 -10.53 -75.26 36.96
N SER A 804 -10.88 -75.61 35.69
CA SER A 804 -10.21 -75.92 34.38
C SER A 804 -11.11 -75.44 33.18
N ASP A 805 -11.05 -75.74 31.86
CA ASP A 805 -10.33 -76.58 30.85
C ASP A 805 -10.33 -75.79 29.48
N ALA A 806 -9.78 -76.12 28.28
CA ALA A 806 -9.51 -77.33 27.45
C ALA A 806 -10.74 -77.87 26.63
N VAL A 807 -10.69 -78.36 25.36
CA VAL A 807 -9.60 -78.68 24.38
C VAL A 807 -10.06 -78.56 22.88
N ALA A 808 -9.10 -78.44 21.94
CA ALA A 808 -9.07 -78.89 20.51
C ALA A 808 -9.85 -78.18 19.35
N GLU A 809 -9.36 -78.43 18.11
CA GLU A 809 -9.84 -78.01 16.76
C GLU A 809 -10.72 -79.14 16.07
N PRO A 810 -10.98 -79.29 14.72
CA PRO A 810 -10.65 -78.49 13.51
C PRO A 810 -11.69 -78.46 12.30
N ILE A 811 -11.29 -77.79 11.19
CA ILE A 811 -11.55 -78.10 9.73
C ILE A 811 -12.94 -77.85 9.03
N ALA A 812 -12.87 -77.17 7.87
CA ALA A 812 -13.75 -77.14 6.66
C ALA A 812 -15.27 -76.77 6.79
N ASP A 813 -16.04 -76.48 5.72
CA ASP A 813 -15.85 -76.53 4.25
C ASP A 813 -16.62 -75.39 3.51
N ALA A 814 -16.48 -75.27 2.20
CA ALA A 814 -17.25 -74.37 1.31
C ALA A 814 -18.59 -75.01 0.85
N PRO A 815 -19.49 -74.26 0.14
CA PRO A 815 -19.34 -74.14 -1.32
C PRO A 815 -19.79 -72.77 -1.90
N GLY A 816 -19.66 -72.60 -3.22
CA GLY A 816 -20.14 -71.41 -3.95
C GLY A 816 -21.09 -71.74 -5.11
N SER A 817 -21.87 -70.74 -5.54
CA SER A 817 -22.72 -70.75 -6.75
C SER A 817 -23.01 -69.27 -7.09
N ALA A 818 -22.40 -68.69 -8.12
CA ALA A 818 -22.80 -68.72 -9.54
C ALA A 818 -23.94 -67.73 -9.89
N ALA A 819 -23.74 -66.95 -10.94
CA ALA A 819 -24.71 -65.97 -11.46
C ALA A 819 -25.74 -66.61 -12.40
N PRO A 820 -26.76 -65.85 -12.81
CA PRO A 820 -26.89 -65.65 -14.25
C PRO A 820 -27.13 -64.19 -14.65
N ALA A 821 -26.85 -63.90 -15.93
CA ALA A 821 -27.30 -62.67 -16.60
C ALA A 821 -28.64 -62.91 -17.33
N GLY A 822 -29.40 -61.85 -17.54
CA GLY A 822 -30.65 -61.83 -18.30
C GLY A 822 -31.05 -60.38 -18.58
N ALA A 823 -31.65 -60.10 -19.73
CA ALA A 823 -31.87 -58.74 -20.24
C ALA A 823 -33.32 -58.53 -20.73
N ALA A 824 -33.55 -57.32 -21.28
CA ALA A 824 -34.75 -56.87 -22.00
C ALA A 824 -35.99 -56.48 -21.16
N ASP A 825 -36.83 -55.51 -21.56
CA ASP A 825 -36.67 -54.35 -22.48
C ASP A 825 -37.92 -53.41 -22.34
N VAL A 826 -37.93 -52.34 -23.15
CA VAL A 826 -39.06 -51.59 -23.74
C VAL A 826 -39.68 -50.41 -22.97
N SER A 827 -39.63 -49.26 -23.66
CA SER A 827 -40.60 -48.14 -23.74
C SER A 827 -40.41 -46.87 -22.89
N ALA A 828 -40.73 -45.66 -23.40
CA ALA A 828 -40.50 -45.08 -24.75
C ALA A 828 -40.79 -43.56 -24.75
N ALA A 829 -40.28 -42.85 -25.77
CA ALA A 829 -40.77 -41.56 -26.31
C ALA A 829 -40.57 -40.27 -25.46
N ASN A 830 -40.23 -39.10 -26.04
CA ASN A 830 -39.75 -38.82 -27.41
C ASN A 830 -38.96 -37.50 -27.55
N ALA A 831 -38.44 -37.29 -28.77
CA ALA A 831 -37.69 -36.18 -29.40
C ALA A 831 -38.16 -34.72 -29.10
N ASP A 832 -37.51 -33.62 -29.55
CA ASP A 832 -36.50 -33.36 -30.61
C ASP A 832 -35.45 -32.33 -30.08
N SER A 833 -34.15 -32.35 -30.39
CA SER A 833 -33.35 -32.47 -31.64
C SER A 833 -32.94 -31.12 -32.29
N ALA A 834 -31.63 -30.93 -32.48
CA ALA A 834 -30.98 -29.94 -33.36
C ALA A 834 -29.45 -30.19 -33.37
N THR A 835 -28.91 -30.77 -34.44
CA THR A 835 -27.48 -31.14 -34.55
C THR A 835 -26.67 -30.13 -35.37
N ALA A 836 -25.41 -29.93 -34.99
CA ALA A 836 -24.38 -29.23 -35.78
C ALA A 836 -23.07 -30.07 -35.75
N PRO A 837 -22.23 -30.02 -36.81
CA PRO A 837 -21.22 -31.06 -37.03
C PRO A 837 -20.01 -30.96 -36.10
N VAL A 838 -19.50 -32.12 -35.69
CA VAL A 838 -18.21 -32.26 -35.01
C VAL A 838 -17.09 -32.08 -36.03
N LEU A 839 -16.12 -31.22 -35.72
CA LEU A 839 -14.80 -31.20 -36.35
C LEU A 839 -13.82 -31.96 -35.46
N ASP A 840 -12.98 -32.81 -36.06
CA ASP A 840 -11.98 -33.58 -35.34
C ASP A 840 -11.02 -32.66 -34.56
N LYS A 841 -10.84 -32.97 -33.28
CA LYS A 841 -9.72 -32.43 -32.49
C LYS A 841 -8.50 -33.31 -32.72
N PRO A 842 -7.32 -32.77 -33.08
CA PRO A 842 -6.09 -33.53 -32.98
C PRO A 842 -5.85 -33.94 -31.52
N ALA A 843 -5.31 -35.14 -31.30
CA ALA A 843 -5.04 -35.64 -29.96
C ALA A 843 -4.05 -34.72 -29.23
N ALA A 844 -4.46 -34.22 -28.05
CA ALA A 844 -3.60 -33.39 -27.21
C ALA A 844 -2.64 -34.27 -26.41
N THR A 845 -1.34 -33.97 -26.49
CA THR A 845 -0.31 -34.61 -25.67
C THR A 845 -0.48 -34.17 -24.21
N GLU A 846 -0.77 -35.11 -23.30
CA GLU A 846 -0.92 -34.83 -21.87
C GLU A 846 0.43 -34.59 -21.16
N SER A 847 1.08 -33.46 -21.48
CA SER A 847 2.21 -32.95 -20.69
C SER A 847 1.72 -32.57 -19.28
N GLN A 848 2.13 -33.34 -18.28
CA GLN A 848 1.41 -33.49 -17.01
C GLN A 848 1.41 -32.23 -16.11
N ILE A 849 0.30 -31.49 -16.13
CA ILE A 849 -0.12 -30.64 -15.00
C ILE A 849 -1.14 -31.45 -14.16
N GLN A 850 -0.66 -32.44 -13.42
CA GLN A 850 -1.49 -33.18 -12.47
C GLN A 850 -1.32 -32.59 -11.06
N ASN A 851 -2.40 -32.04 -10.49
CA ASN A 851 -2.49 -31.87 -9.05
C ASN A 851 -2.59 -33.27 -8.42
N PRO A 852 -1.61 -33.74 -7.61
CA PRO A 852 -1.64 -35.07 -7.04
C PRO A 852 -2.85 -35.24 -6.12
N LYS A 853 -3.61 -36.32 -6.35
CA LYS A 853 -5.01 -36.47 -5.92
C LYS A 853 -5.19 -36.27 -4.40
N PRO A 854 -6.09 -35.37 -3.95
CA PRO A 854 -6.44 -35.27 -2.54
C PRO A 854 -7.19 -36.54 -2.11
N ARG A 855 -6.54 -37.38 -1.30
CA ARG A 855 -7.06 -38.70 -0.89
C ARG A 855 -7.85 -38.66 0.42
N ILE A 856 -8.82 -37.74 0.50
CA ILE A 856 -9.82 -37.68 1.58
C ILE A 856 -11.16 -37.36 0.93
N GLU A 857 -12.08 -38.32 0.90
CA GLU A 857 -13.50 -38.03 0.66
C GLU A 857 -14.07 -37.38 1.93
N ALA A 858 -14.71 -36.22 1.79
CA ALA A 858 -15.23 -35.49 2.94
C ALA A 858 -16.40 -36.28 3.58
N PRO A 859 -16.41 -36.46 4.92
CA PRO A 859 -17.53 -37.13 5.59
C PRO A 859 -18.83 -36.34 5.37
N ARG A 860 -19.93 -37.05 5.12
CA ARG A 860 -21.25 -36.42 4.99
C ARG A 860 -21.62 -35.76 6.32
N ASN A 861 -21.82 -34.44 6.29
CA ASN A 861 -22.25 -33.66 7.46
C ASN A 861 -23.79 -33.61 7.52
N PRO A 862 -24.47 -34.36 8.40
CA PRO A 862 -25.93 -34.35 8.49
C PRO A 862 -26.48 -32.99 8.97
N ILE A 863 -25.68 -32.19 9.68
CA ILE A 863 -26.06 -30.85 10.10
C ILE A 863 -26.10 -29.90 8.88
N ALA A 864 -25.21 -30.09 7.90
CA ALA A 864 -25.24 -29.31 6.66
C ALA A 864 -26.47 -29.63 5.79
N GLU A 865 -26.86 -30.90 5.69
CA GLU A 865 -28.08 -31.34 4.98
C GLU A 865 -29.35 -30.77 5.63
N LYS A 866 -29.39 -30.70 6.97
CA LYS A 866 -30.47 -30.02 7.70
C LYS A 866 -30.44 -28.50 7.50
N ALA A 867 -29.28 -27.87 7.59
CA ALA A 867 -29.14 -26.41 7.55
C ALA A 867 -29.66 -25.79 6.25
N THR A 868 -29.54 -26.47 5.11
CA THR A 868 -30.05 -25.98 3.81
C THR A 868 -31.58 -26.02 3.69
N THR A 869 -32.27 -26.76 4.57
CA THR A 869 -33.75 -26.81 4.62
C THR A 869 -34.37 -25.75 5.52
N VAL A 870 -33.57 -25.00 6.28
CA VAL A 870 -34.06 -24.01 7.26
C VAL A 870 -34.59 -22.74 6.56
N ASN A 871 -35.85 -22.38 6.83
CA ASN A 871 -36.38 -21.08 6.45
C ASN A 871 -35.83 -19.99 7.40
N VAL A 872 -34.75 -19.32 6.98
CA VAL A 872 -34.01 -18.35 7.81
C VAL A 872 -34.90 -17.18 8.29
N PRO A 873 -35.70 -16.48 7.44
CA PRO A 873 -36.61 -15.45 7.93
C PRO A 873 -37.62 -15.93 8.98
N GLN A 874 -38.19 -17.13 8.81
CA GLN A 874 -39.17 -17.69 9.73
C GLN A 874 -38.54 -18.06 11.08
N LEU A 875 -37.41 -18.76 11.07
CA LEU A 875 -36.71 -19.17 12.30
C LEU A 875 -36.07 -17.97 13.02
N ALA A 876 -35.64 -16.93 12.31
CA ALA A 876 -35.17 -15.68 12.90
C ALA A 876 -36.28 -14.98 13.69
N ALA A 877 -37.50 -14.91 13.13
CA ALA A 877 -38.66 -14.37 13.81
C ALA A 877 -39.07 -15.23 15.03
N GLU A 878 -39.09 -16.56 14.89
CA GLU A 878 -39.43 -17.48 15.98
C GLU A 878 -38.44 -17.39 17.17
N LEU A 879 -37.14 -17.31 16.88
CA LEU A 879 -36.11 -17.18 17.91
C LEU A 879 -35.95 -15.75 18.45
N SER A 880 -36.57 -14.76 17.79
CA SER A 880 -36.41 -13.31 18.02
C SER A 880 -34.96 -12.82 17.87
N VAL A 881 -34.33 -13.17 16.74
CA VAL A 881 -32.93 -12.84 16.41
C VAL A 881 -32.78 -12.21 15.02
N GLY A 882 -31.62 -11.60 14.78
CA GLY A 882 -31.25 -11.05 13.47
C GLY A 882 -31.10 -12.13 12.38
N THR A 883 -31.46 -11.80 11.15
CA THR A 883 -31.38 -12.72 10.00
C THR A 883 -29.94 -12.94 9.55
N HIS A 884 -29.06 -11.95 9.67
CA HIS A 884 -27.63 -12.13 9.36
C HIS A 884 -26.95 -13.01 10.41
N LEU A 885 -27.20 -12.76 11.70
CA LEU A 885 -26.72 -13.61 12.79
C LEU A 885 -27.15 -15.08 12.62
N LEU A 886 -28.42 -15.34 12.32
CA LEU A 886 -28.91 -16.71 12.09
C LEU A 886 -28.22 -17.37 10.89
N GLN A 887 -28.05 -16.63 9.78
CA GLN A 887 -27.35 -17.14 8.60
C GLN A 887 -25.88 -17.45 8.90
N ASP A 888 -25.18 -16.62 9.66
CA ASP A 888 -23.77 -16.87 10.05
C ASP A 888 -23.63 -18.06 11.01
N ILE A 889 -24.59 -18.27 11.92
CA ILE A 889 -24.67 -19.46 12.79
C ILE A 889 -24.86 -20.72 11.93
N LEU A 890 -25.83 -20.75 11.03
CA LEU A 890 -26.08 -21.89 10.14
C LEU A 890 -24.86 -22.17 9.24
N ASN A 891 -24.26 -21.13 8.65
CA ASN A 891 -23.03 -21.25 7.86
C ASN A 891 -21.91 -21.90 8.69
N SER A 892 -21.76 -21.49 9.96
CA SER A 892 -20.75 -22.02 10.88
C SER A 892 -20.96 -23.50 11.23
N PHE A 893 -22.21 -23.98 11.27
CA PHE A 893 -22.53 -25.40 11.46
C PHE A 893 -22.31 -26.26 10.20
N THR A 894 -22.49 -25.70 9.00
CA THR A 894 -22.25 -26.45 7.75
C THR A 894 -20.76 -26.81 7.59
N ARG A 895 -19.87 -25.91 8.03
CA ARG A 895 -18.40 -26.00 7.90
C ARG A 895 -17.71 -25.44 9.15
N PRO A 896 -17.69 -26.17 10.28
CA PRO A 896 -16.93 -25.78 11.46
C PRO A 896 -15.43 -25.64 11.16
N ALA A 897 -14.72 -24.84 11.97
CA ALA A 897 -13.30 -24.50 11.81
C ALA A 897 -12.86 -23.81 10.49
N LEU A 898 -13.74 -23.67 9.49
CA LEU A 898 -13.43 -23.21 8.13
C LEU A 898 -12.42 -22.04 8.07
N ASP A 899 -11.32 -22.30 7.36
CA ASP A 899 -10.44 -21.27 6.79
C ASP A 899 -11.01 -20.89 5.40
N PRO A 900 -11.37 -19.61 5.16
CA PRO A 900 -11.92 -19.19 3.87
C PRO A 900 -10.94 -19.40 2.70
N ARG A 901 -9.62 -19.49 2.95
CA ARG A 901 -8.60 -19.69 1.91
C ARG A 901 -8.65 -21.07 1.27
N ASP A 902 -9.35 -22.02 1.89
CA ASP A 902 -9.62 -23.36 1.35
C ASP A 902 -10.59 -23.32 0.15
N SER A 903 -11.19 -22.17 -0.13
CA SER A 903 -12.02 -21.92 -1.33
C SER A 903 -11.29 -21.16 -2.45
N LEU A 904 -10.04 -20.74 -2.21
CA LEU A 904 -9.22 -19.98 -3.16
C LEU A 904 -8.32 -20.91 -3.98
N ALA A 905 -7.80 -20.41 -5.10
CA ALA A 905 -6.93 -21.18 -5.99
C ALA A 905 -5.67 -21.67 -5.25
N SER A 906 -5.45 -22.99 -5.28
CA SER A 906 -4.25 -23.63 -4.74
C SER A 906 -3.00 -23.28 -5.57
N PRO A 907 -1.78 -23.33 -5.00
CA PRO A 907 -0.55 -23.15 -5.75
C PRO A 907 -0.43 -24.14 -6.92
N VAL A 908 0.10 -23.69 -8.06
CA VAL A 908 0.32 -24.54 -9.24
C VAL A 908 1.62 -25.33 -9.06
N PHE A 909 1.51 -26.64 -8.91
CA PHE A 909 2.64 -27.56 -8.80
C PHE A 909 3.10 -28.04 -10.19
N ARG A 910 4.42 -28.17 -10.38
CA ARG A 910 5.06 -28.57 -11.65
C ARG A 910 5.95 -29.79 -11.46
N ARG A 911 6.11 -30.64 -12.49
CA ARG A 911 7.09 -31.74 -12.52
C ARG A 911 8.30 -31.46 -13.42
N GLY A 912 8.19 -30.48 -14.32
CA GLY A 912 9.27 -30.07 -15.23
C GLY A 912 8.99 -28.70 -15.85
N ILE A 913 9.93 -28.23 -16.69
CA ILE A 913 9.85 -26.97 -17.44
C ILE A 913 9.36 -27.26 -18.86
N MET A 914 8.35 -26.51 -19.32
CA MET A 914 7.82 -26.58 -20.68
C MET A 914 8.76 -25.90 -21.69
N LYS A 915 8.80 -26.41 -22.91
CA LYS A 915 9.53 -25.83 -24.04
C LYS A 915 8.59 -25.00 -24.92
N LEU A 916 9.19 -24.10 -25.71
CA LEU A 916 8.48 -23.32 -26.71
C LEU A 916 7.99 -24.18 -27.90
N GLU A 917 8.49 -25.42 -28.02
CA GLU A 917 7.99 -26.44 -28.94
C GLU A 917 6.67 -27.07 -28.48
N ASP A 918 6.42 -27.16 -27.17
CA ASP A 918 5.27 -27.87 -26.59
C ASP A 918 3.96 -27.07 -26.65
N LEU A 919 4.02 -25.82 -27.13
CA LEU A 919 2.90 -24.89 -27.18
C LEU A 919 2.20 -24.87 -28.54
N ALA A 920 0.87 -24.93 -28.51
CA ALA A 920 0.01 -24.66 -29.65
C ALA A 920 -0.81 -23.37 -29.43
N PRO A 921 -1.17 -22.63 -30.50
CA PRO A 921 -2.22 -21.61 -30.42
C PRO A 921 -3.54 -22.21 -29.90
N ALA A 922 -4.32 -21.39 -29.18
CA ALA A 922 -5.50 -21.78 -28.41
C ALA A 922 -5.28 -22.79 -27.26
N MET A 923 -4.05 -23.26 -27.00
CA MET A 923 -3.74 -24.09 -25.83
C MET A 923 -4.10 -23.34 -24.53
N GLU A 924 -4.84 -24.02 -23.66
CA GLU A 924 -5.22 -23.55 -22.34
C GLU A 924 -4.15 -23.93 -21.31
N LEU A 925 -3.74 -22.98 -20.48
CA LEU A 925 -2.72 -23.12 -19.43
C LEU A 925 -3.17 -22.40 -18.15
N SER A 926 -2.58 -22.79 -17.02
CA SER A 926 -2.62 -22.00 -15.78
C SER A 926 -1.23 -21.42 -15.54
N GLY A 927 -1.15 -20.13 -15.23
CA GLY A 927 0.14 -19.45 -15.03
C GLY A 927 0.08 -18.35 -13.99
N THR A 928 1.22 -18.11 -13.34
CA THR A 928 1.34 -17.17 -12.21
C THR A 928 1.83 -15.81 -12.69
N VAL A 929 1.20 -14.72 -12.24
CA VAL A 929 1.63 -13.35 -12.57
C VAL A 929 2.97 -13.04 -11.93
N LEU A 930 4.00 -12.80 -12.76
CA LEU A 930 5.32 -12.36 -12.33
C LEU A 930 5.40 -10.85 -12.12
N ASN A 931 4.76 -10.06 -13.01
CA ASN A 931 4.86 -8.61 -13.00
C ASN A 931 3.69 -7.95 -13.75
N VAL A 932 3.32 -6.75 -13.31
CA VAL A 932 2.21 -5.94 -13.85
C VAL A 932 2.77 -4.61 -14.35
N VAL A 933 2.40 -4.19 -15.57
CA VAL A 933 2.89 -2.96 -16.23
C VAL A 933 1.76 -2.26 -16.99
N ASP A 934 1.86 -0.96 -17.26
CA ASP A 934 0.82 -0.12 -17.88
C ASP A 934 0.07 -0.74 -19.08
N PHE A 935 0.75 -1.56 -19.90
CA PHE A 935 0.21 -2.16 -21.12
C PHE A 935 -0.18 -3.64 -20.99
N GLY A 936 0.02 -4.28 -19.83
CA GLY A 936 -0.23 -5.71 -19.68
C GLY A 936 0.49 -6.37 -18.51
N VAL A 937 0.54 -7.70 -18.54
CA VAL A 937 0.92 -8.54 -17.41
C VAL A 937 1.80 -9.67 -17.90
N PHE A 938 2.94 -9.86 -17.25
CA PHE A 938 3.85 -10.96 -17.52
C PHE A 938 3.45 -12.16 -16.66
N VAL A 939 3.19 -13.29 -17.31
CA VAL A 939 2.69 -14.52 -16.70
C VAL A 939 3.71 -15.64 -16.95
N ASP A 940 4.07 -16.35 -15.88
CA ASP A 940 4.82 -17.58 -15.95
C ASP A 940 3.89 -18.78 -16.12
N ILE A 941 3.96 -19.40 -17.30
CA ILE A 941 3.21 -20.59 -17.70
C ILE A 941 4.10 -21.86 -17.71
N GLY A 942 5.20 -21.87 -16.95
CA GLY A 942 6.15 -22.99 -16.89
C GLY A 942 7.22 -22.98 -17.97
N LEU A 943 7.42 -21.84 -18.65
CA LEU A 943 8.45 -21.64 -19.67
C LEU A 943 9.66 -20.91 -19.07
N SER A 944 10.84 -21.09 -19.66
CA SER A 944 12.03 -20.29 -19.32
C SER A 944 11.86 -18.77 -19.56
N ASP A 945 10.87 -18.36 -20.36
CA ASP A 945 10.54 -16.96 -20.66
C ASP A 945 9.03 -16.69 -20.46
N SER A 946 8.69 -15.57 -19.84
CA SER A 946 7.30 -15.23 -19.49
C SER A 946 6.45 -14.88 -20.71
N GLY A 947 5.22 -15.39 -20.75
CA GLY A 947 4.19 -14.91 -21.67
C GLY A 947 3.66 -13.52 -21.29
N LEU A 948 3.08 -12.80 -22.24
CA LEU A 948 2.49 -11.47 -22.02
C LEU A 948 0.99 -11.47 -22.33
N VAL A 949 0.16 -11.19 -21.32
CA VAL A 949 -1.25 -10.83 -21.51
C VAL A 949 -1.33 -9.30 -21.66
N HIS A 950 -1.78 -8.80 -22.82
CA HIS A 950 -1.99 -7.36 -23.02
C HIS A 950 -3.17 -6.86 -22.20
N ILE A 951 -3.18 -5.58 -21.78
CA ILE A 951 -4.27 -4.99 -20.96
C ILE A 951 -5.67 -5.23 -21.55
N SER A 952 -5.81 -5.14 -22.87
CA SER A 952 -7.08 -5.39 -23.57
C SER A 952 -7.49 -6.88 -23.67
N ARG A 953 -6.73 -7.78 -23.04
CA ARG A 953 -6.93 -9.24 -22.99
C ARG A 953 -6.93 -9.77 -21.55
N LEU A 954 -6.99 -8.90 -20.54
CA LEU A 954 -7.09 -9.29 -19.12
C LEU A 954 -8.53 -9.52 -18.65
N ALA A 955 -9.52 -8.85 -19.25
CA ALA A 955 -10.94 -9.05 -18.95
C ALA A 955 -11.82 -8.65 -20.14
N ASP A 956 -13.06 -9.12 -20.11
CA ASP A 956 -14.14 -8.75 -21.04
C ASP A 956 -14.48 -7.24 -21.00
N ARG A 957 -14.28 -6.59 -19.85
CA ARG A 957 -14.50 -5.16 -19.60
C ARG A 957 -13.29 -4.29 -19.94
N PHE A 958 -13.55 -3.00 -20.20
CA PHE A 958 -12.48 -2.03 -20.39
C PHE A 958 -11.82 -1.69 -19.05
N ILE A 959 -10.52 -2.00 -18.94
CA ILE A 959 -9.63 -1.72 -17.81
C ILE A 959 -8.82 -0.44 -18.10
N LYS A 960 -8.51 0.39 -17.11
CA LYS A 960 -7.54 1.50 -17.29
C LYS A 960 -6.16 1.15 -16.76
N ASP A 961 -6.09 0.52 -15.60
CA ASP A 961 -4.86 0.00 -14.99
C ASP A 961 -4.98 -1.52 -14.76
N PRO A 962 -4.05 -2.37 -15.25
CA PRO A 962 -4.07 -3.81 -14.99
C PRO A 962 -4.16 -4.22 -13.51
N HIS A 963 -3.70 -3.38 -12.58
CA HIS A 963 -3.86 -3.58 -11.13
C HIS A 963 -5.32 -3.51 -10.64
N GLU A 964 -6.29 -3.10 -11.49
CA GLU A 964 -7.73 -3.22 -11.24
C GLU A 964 -8.23 -4.68 -11.29
N VAL A 965 -7.45 -5.60 -11.88
CA VAL A 965 -7.84 -7.00 -12.10
C VAL A 965 -6.85 -7.96 -11.46
N VAL A 966 -5.55 -7.80 -11.74
CA VAL A 966 -4.52 -8.78 -11.32
C VAL A 966 -3.38 -8.13 -10.54
N GLY A 967 -2.83 -8.87 -9.59
CA GLY A 967 -1.64 -8.53 -8.80
C GLY A 967 -0.52 -9.55 -9.02
N VAL A 968 0.67 -9.27 -8.52
CA VAL A 968 1.80 -10.19 -8.58
C VAL A 968 1.53 -11.40 -7.67
N GLY A 969 1.72 -12.61 -8.20
CA GLY A 969 1.40 -13.87 -7.53
C GLY A 969 -0.01 -14.43 -7.80
N ASP A 970 -0.87 -13.74 -8.56
CA ASP A 970 -2.16 -14.30 -8.98
C ASP A 970 -1.96 -15.48 -9.95
N VAL A 971 -2.73 -16.56 -9.78
CA VAL A 971 -2.84 -17.63 -10.77
C VAL A 971 -3.96 -17.30 -11.75
N LEU A 972 -3.64 -17.22 -13.03
CA LEU A 972 -4.58 -16.92 -14.11
C LEU A 972 -4.74 -18.13 -15.03
N LYS A 973 -6.00 -18.39 -15.42
CA LYS A 973 -6.30 -19.23 -16.58
C LYS A 973 -6.02 -18.40 -17.84
N VAL A 974 -5.17 -18.91 -18.72
CA VAL A 974 -4.71 -18.20 -19.92
C VAL A 974 -4.71 -19.10 -21.15
N TRP A 975 -4.95 -18.52 -22.31
CA TRP A 975 -4.86 -19.20 -23.60
C TRP A 975 -3.75 -18.59 -24.45
N VAL A 976 -3.01 -19.45 -25.15
CA VAL A 976 -1.97 -19.03 -26.09
C VAL A 976 -2.62 -18.43 -27.34
N VAL A 977 -2.26 -17.20 -27.70
CA VAL A 977 -2.79 -16.53 -28.90
C VAL A 977 -1.80 -16.54 -30.05
N ASP A 978 -0.50 -16.34 -29.76
CA ASP A 978 0.57 -16.27 -30.76
C ASP A 978 1.93 -16.63 -30.14
N ILE A 979 2.83 -17.20 -30.95
CA ILE A 979 4.11 -17.79 -30.52
C ILE A 979 5.23 -17.32 -31.47
N ASP A 980 5.90 -16.24 -31.08
CA ASP A 980 7.08 -15.74 -31.81
C ASP A 980 8.32 -16.55 -31.41
N LYS A 981 8.57 -17.63 -32.17
CA LYS A 981 9.77 -18.47 -32.02
C LYS A 981 11.07 -17.73 -32.32
N SER A 982 11.05 -16.66 -33.12
CA SER A 982 12.25 -15.89 -33.48
C SER A 982 12.72 -14.95 -32.36
N ARG A 983 11.78 -14.44 -31.55
CA ARG A 983 12.05 -13.52 -30.43
C ARG A 983 11.85 -14.17 -29.05
N ARG A 984 11.51 -15.46 -29.00
CA ARG A 984 11.13 -16.22 -27.79
C ARG A 984 10.03 -15.51 -26.98
N ARG A 985 8.90 -15.20 -27.61
CA ARG A 985 7.76 -14.51 -26.97
C ARG A 985 6.46 -15.26 -27.18
N VAL A 986 5.67 -15.39 -26.12
CA VAL A 986 4.32 -15.94 -26.17
C VAL A 986 3.32 -14.83 -25.85
N SER A 987 2.38 -14.59 -26.77
CA SER A 987 1.26 -13.68 -26.55
C SER A 987 0.09 -14.46 -25.95
N LEU A 988 -0.42 -14.00 -24.81
CA LEU A 988 -1.48 -14.67 -24.06
C LEU A 988 -2.77 -13.86 -24.03
N THR A 989 -3.88 -14.52 -23.71
CA THR A 989 -5.16 -13.92 -23.31
C THR A 989 -5.65 -14.56 -22.02
N ALA A 990 -6.26 -13.77 -21.13
CA ALA A 990 -7.05 -14.27 -19.99
C ALA A 990 -8.57 -14.19 -20.26
N ILE A 991 -8.98 -13.71 -21.45
CA ILE A 991 -10.35 -13.80 -21.95
C ILE A 991 -10.52 -15.18 -22.62
N PRO A 992 -11.51 -16.00 -22.21
CA PRO A 992 -11.80 -17.28 -22.87
C PRO A 992 -12.09 -17.12 -24.38
N PRO A 993 -11.49 -17.95 -25.26
CA PRO A 993 -11.81 -17.96 -26.69
C PRO A 993 -13.32 -18.05 -26.95
N GLY A 994 -13.82 -17.23 -27.88
CA GLY A 994 -15.26 -17.12 -28.18
C GLY A 994 -16.04 -16.14 -27.30
N SER A 995 -15.49 -15.70 -26.15
CA SER A 995 -16.07 -14.61 -25.33
C SER A 995 -15.51 -13.21 -25.65
N GLU A 996 -14.66 -13.11 -26.68
CA GLU A 996 -14.01 -11.85 -27.07
C GLU A 996 -15.03 -10.81 -27.54
N ARG A 997 -14.94 -9.59 -27.00
CA ARG A 997 -15.69 -8.45 -27.55
C ARG A 997 -15.19 -8.11 -28.95
N PRO A 998 -16.07 -7.93 -29.95
CA PRO A 998 -15.65 -7.55 -31.29
C PRO A 998 -14.88 -6.21 -31.26
N PRO A 999 -13.80 -6.07 -32.04
CA PRO A 999 -12.95 -4.90 -31.98
C PRO A 999 -13.73 -3.63 -32.32
N ARG A 1000 -13.63 -2.61 -31.45
CA ARG A 1000 -14.28 -1.31 -31.69
C ARG A 1000 -13.72 -0.72 -33.00
N PRO A 1001 -14.56 -0.36 -33.99
CA PRO A 1001 -14.07 0.11 -35.28
C PRO A 1001 -13.22 1.38 -35.13
N PRO A 1002 -12.23 1.60 -36.03
CA PRO A 1002 -11.35 2.76 -36.00
C PRO A 1002 -12.12 4.08 -35.86
N ARG A 1003 -11.53 5.04 -35.16
CA ARG A 1003 -12.19 6.31 -34.80
C ARG A 1003 -12.66 7.12 -36.02
N GLU A 1004 -12.03 6.91 -37.16
CA GLU A 1004 -12.31 7.53 -38.46
C GLU A 1004 -13.52 6.91 -39.18
N GLN A 1005 -13.88 5.66 -38.88
CA GLN A 1005 -15.04 4.96 -39.46
C GLN A 1005 -16.33 5.16 -38.64
N ARG A 1006 -16.31 6.01 -37.62
CA ARG A 1006 -17.52 6.37 -36.88
C ARG A 1006 -18.35 7.35 -37.69
N PRO A 1007 -19.66 7.12 -37.91
CA PRO A 1007 -20.52 8.16 -38.44
C PRO A 1007 -20.48 9.38 -37.50
N PRO A 1008 -20.54 10.61 -38.05
CA PRO A 1008 -20.55 11.81 -37.21
C PRO A 1008 -21.74 11.72 -36.25
N ARG A 1009 -21.49 11.94 -34.95
CA ARG A 1009 -22.57 12.00 -33.96
C ARG A 1009 -23.60 13.03 -34.43
N PRO A 1010 -24.89 12.68 -34.54
CA PRO A 1010 -25.89 13.66 -34.96
C PRO A 1010 -25.85 14.86 -34.02
N PRO A 1011 -26.02 16.09 -34.54
CA PRO A 1011 -26.02 17.28 -33.71
C PRO A 1011 -27.07 17.12 -32.62
N ARG A 1012 -26.65 17.24 -31.36
CA ARG A 1012 -27.49 17.01 -30.19
C ARG A 1012 -28.61 18.05 -30.20
N GLN A 1013 -29.80 17.68 -30.70
CA GLN A 1013 -30.97 18.54 -30.64
C GLN A 1013 -31.17 18.93 -29.18
N ARG A 1014 -31.18 20.24 -28.91
CA ARG A 1014 -31.61 20.78 -27.61
C ARG A 1014 -33.13 20.62 -27.54
N GLN A 1015 -33.60 19.43 -27.17
CA GLN A 1015 -34.95 19.30 -26.64
C GLN A 1015 -35.02 20.18 -25.39
N GLY A 1016 -35.82 21.24 -25.47
CA GLY A 1016 -36.06 22.15 -24.35
C GLY A 1016 -36.99 21.47 -23.34
N GLY A 1017 -36.42 20.75 -22.38
CA GLY A 1017 -37.18 20.25 -21.24
C GLY A 1017 -37.66 21.41 -20.38
N GLN A 1018 -38.96 21.71 -20.40
CA GLN A 1018 -39.59 22.61 -19.44
C GLN A 1018 -39.63 21.94 -18.06
N GLY A 1019 -38.61 22.22 -17.24
CA GLY A 1019 -38.57 21.82 -15.83
C GLY A 1019 -39.21 22.89 -14.93
N GLY A 1020 -40.54 22.95 -14.89
CA GLY A 1020 -41.27 23.85 -14.00
C GLY A 1020 -41.17 23.46 -12.53
N ARG A 1021 -41.00 24.44 -11.63
CA ARG A 1021 -41.06 24.25 -10.17
C ARG A 1021 -42.51 24.28 -9.67
N GLN A 1022 -42.90 23.28 -8.88
CA GLN A 1022 -43.83 23.31 -7.73
C GLN A 1022 -44.06 21.84 -7.31
N GLN A 1023 -44.33 21.44 -6.08
CA GLN A 1023 -44.19 21.97 -4.71
C GLN A 1023 -44.86 20.88 -3.84
N GLN A 1024 -44.24 20.42 -2.75
CA GLN A 1024 -44.90 19.60 -1.69
C GLN A 1024 -45.40 18.20 -2.18
N GLY A 1025 -45.70 17.20 -1.34
CA GLY A 1025 -45.52 17.09 0.12
C GLY A 1025 -46.63 16.24 0.76
N GLY A 1026 -46.47 14.91 0.79
CA GLY A 1026 -47.44 14.00 1.42
C GLY A 1026 -47.03 12.51 1.29
N PRO A 1027 -47.41 11.64 2.24
CA PRO A 1027 -47.00 10.22 2.28
C PRO A 1027 -47.85 9.32 1.36
N PRO A 1028 -47.36 8.10 1.00
CA PRO A 1028 -48.11 7.16 0.18
C PRO A 1028 -49.27 6.49 0.95
N PRO A 1029 -50.41 6.21 0.29
CA PRO A 1029 -51.53 5.51 0.90
C PRO A 1029 -51.33 3.99 0.96
N ALA A 1030 -51.97 3.34 1.94
CA ALA A 1030 -51.96 1.88 2.09
C ALA A 1030 -52.87 1.18 1.07
N HIS A 1031 -52.64 -0.12 0.84
CA HIS A 1031 -53.55 -0.96 0.06
C HIS A 1031 -54.87 -1.19 0.82
N GLY A 1032 -55.95 -0.61 0.30
CA GLY A 1032 -57.35 -0.89 0.64
C GLY A 1032 -58.13 -1.25 -0.63
N ALA A 1033 -59.22 -2.02 -0.50
CA ALA A 1033 -59.83 -2.71 -1.63
C ALA A 1033 -61.04 -2.00 -2.27
N SER A 1034 -61.35 -2.48 -3.48
CA SER A 1034 -62.68 -2.50 -4.15
C SER A 1034 -63.17 -1.29 -4.98
N GLN A 1035 -63.59 -1.64 -6.21
CA GLN A 1035 -64.78 -1.19 -6.97
C GLN A 1035 -65.16 0.31 -7.07
N GLY A 1036 -65.37 0.80 -8.31
CA GLY A 1036 -66.12 2.03 -8.57
C GLY A 1036 -66.05 2.53 -10.02
N ARG A 1037 -67.15 2.36 -10.79
CA ARG A 1037 -67.28 2.89 -12.18
C ARG A 1037 -67.49 4.41 -12.17
N GLY A 1038 -67.04 5.14 -13.20
CA GLY A 1038 -67.61 6.46 -13.53
C GLY A 1038 -66.78 7.41 -14.40
N ALA A 1039 -67.28 7.72 -15.59
CA ALA A 1039 -66.97 8.91 -16.41
C ALA A 1039 -68.32 9.59 -16.75
N PRO A 1040 -68.45 10.72 -17.50
CA PRO A 1040 -67.45 11.50 -18.27
C PRO A 1040 -67.64 13.05 -18.26
N ALA A 1041 -67.00 13.75 -19.23
CA ALA A 1041 -67.48 14.98 -19.93
C ALA A 1041 -67.40 16.38 -19.24
N VAL A 1042 -67.36 17.56 -19.91
CA VAL A 1042 -67.08 18.00 -21.31
C VAL A 1042 -66.80 19.54 -21.37
N GLY A 1043 -66.01 20.03 -22.35
CA GLY A 1043 -66.04 21.43 -22.89
C GLY A 1043 -65.21 22.51 -22.15
N ALA A 1044 -64.92 23.70 -22.72
CA ALA A 1044 -65.04 24.22 -24.11
C ALA A 1044 -64.12 25.48 -24.35
N ILE A 1045 -64.06 25.99 -25.59
CA ILE A 1045 -63.17 27.07 -26.14
C ILE A 1045 -63.73 28.51 -25.91
N PRO A 1046 -62.97 29.65 -26.09
CA PRO A 1046 -62.40 30.14 -27.37
C PRO A 1046 -60.95 30.74 -27.33
N ALA A 1047 -60.69 31.96 -27.86
CA ALA A 1047 -59.40 32.36 -28.48
C ALA A 1047 -59.12 33.91 -28.51
N GLN A 1048 -58.30 34.40 -29.48
CA GLN A 1048 -57.80 35.78 -29.78
C GLN A 1048 -56.45 36.18 -29.08
N ASP A 1049 -55.52 36.99 -29.64
CA ASP A 1049 -55.55 37.79 -30.89
C ASP A 1049 -54.19 38.14 -31.60
N GLN A 1050 -54.25 38.43 -32.92
CA GLN A 1050 -53.45 39.30 -33.85
C GLN A 1050 -51.87 39.38 -34.00
N ARG A 1051 -51.43 40.03 -35.12
CA ARG A 1051 -50.07 40.32 -35.72
C ARG A 1051 -50.20 41.58 -36.65
N PRO A 1052 -49.18 42.23 -37.33
CA PRO A 1052 -47.78 41.89 -37.77
C PRO A 1052 -46.75 43.04 -37.43
N PRO A 1053 -45.76 43.59 -38.22
CA PRO A 1053 -45.01 43.24 -39.47
C PRO A 1053 -43.44 43.38 -39.37
N ARG A 1054 -42.76 44.18 -40.25
CA ARG A 1054 -41.27 44.42 -40.38
C ARG A 1054 -40.95 45.74 -41.16
N PRO A 1055 -39.69 46.25 -41.14
CA PRO A 1055 -38.95 46.54 -42.42
C PRO A 1055 -37.43 46.12 -42.46
N HIS A 1056 -36.51 46.91 -43.06
CA HIS A 1056 -35.36 46.42 -43.88
C HIS A 1056 -33.98 47.16 -43.80
N GLY A 1057 -32.91 46.50 -44.32
CA GLY A 1057 -31.60 47.10 -44.74
C GLY A 1057 -30.38 46.81 -43.84
N GLY A 1058 -29.13 46.61 -44.28
CA GLY A 1058 -28.51 46.49 -45.63
C GLY A 1058 -27.04 47.03 -45.64
N GLY A 1059 -26.04 46.54 -46.41
CA GLY A 1059 -25.89 45.33 -47.23
C GLY A 1059 -24.70 45.37 -48.24
N GLY A 1060 -23.74 44.41 -48.21
CA GLY A 1060 -22.64 44.25 -49.18
C GLY A 1060 -21.26 43.87 -48.56
N GLY A 1061 -20.27 43.28 -49.25
CA GLY A 1061 -20.30 42.58 -50.55
C GLY A 1061 -19.02 42.71 -51.42
N ARG A 1062 -18.19 41.66 -51.53
CA ARG A 1062 -17.27 41.43 -52.68
C ARG A 1062 -16.91 39.94 -52.85
N ARG A 1063 -16.78 39.50 -54.10
CA ARG A 1063 -16.34 38.17 -54.59
C ARG A 1063 -15.38 38.41 -55.75
N ASP A 1064 -14.45 37.48 -55.98
CA ASP A 1064 -14.24 36.85 -57.29
C ASP A 1064 -13.27 35.65 -57.17
N GLN A 1065 -13.66 34.47 -57.70
CA GLN A 1065 -13.18 33.81 -58.94
C GLN A 1065 -11.76 33.19 -58.80
N ARG A 1066 -11.50 31.91 -59.16
CA ARG A 1066 -12.20 30.96 -60.04
C ARG A 1066 -12.05 29.48 -59.63
N ARG A 1067 -12.77 28.62 -60.39
CA ARG A 1067 -12.74 27.15 -60.60
C ARG A 1067 -11.42 26.42 -60.27
N GLY A 1068 -11.41 25.11 -59.95
CA GLY A 1068 -12.53 24.15 -59.91
C GLY A 1068 -12.09 22.69 -59.71
N ASP A 1069 -13.05 21.77 -59.89
CA ASP A 1069 -12.96 20.29 -59.96
C ASP A 1069 -12.40 19.47 -58.78
N ARG A 1070 -13.06 18.32 -58.54
CA ARG A 1070 -12.68 17.27 -57.58
C ARG A 1070 -12.25 16.00 -58.33
N PRO A 1071 -11.06 15.46 -58.06
CA PRO A 1071 -10.75 14.05 -58.32
C PRO A 1071 -11.41 13.13 -57.26
N GLN A 1072 -11.43 11.82 -57.55
CA GLN A 1072 -11.97 10.77 -56.69
C GLN A 1072 -10.93 10.22 -55.69
N HIS A 1073 -11.27 9.13 -55.00
CA HIS A 1073 -10.48 8.50 -53.94
C HIS A 1073 -9.01 8.23 -54.30
N ASN A 1074 -8.15 8.39 -53.29
CA ASN A 1074 -6.95 7.57 -53.13
C ASN A 1074 -6.85 7.15 -51.65
N HIS A 1075 -6.28 5.99 -51.37
CA HIS A 1075 -5.98 5.55 -50.00
C HIS A 1075 -4.92 6.46 -49.35
N PRO A 1076 -4.84 6.53 -48.01
CA PRO A 1076 -3.68 7.10 -47.34
C PRO A 1076 -2.45 6.24 -47.68
N GLN A 1077 -1.61 6.74 -48.59
CA GLN A 1077 -0.34 6.08 -48.92
C GLN A 1077 0.53 5.98 -47.66
N THR A 1078 1.13 4.81 -47.47
CA THR A 1078 2.22 4.64 -46.50
C THR A 1078 3.33 5.63 -46.87
N ILE A 1079 3.60 6.61 -46.01
CA ILE A 1079 4.79 7.46 -46.19
C ILE A 1079 6.00 6.63 -45.79
N GLU A 1080 6.49 5.83 -46.73
CA GLU A 1080 7.81 5.23 -46.62
C GLU A 1080 8.83 6.35 -46.49
N ARG A 1081 9.47 6.43 -45.31
CA ARG A 1081 10.62 7.30 -45.13
C ARG A 1081 11.70 6.83 -46.10
N PRO A 1082 12.28 7.71 -46.95
CA PRO A 1082 13.40 7.31 -47.79
C PRO A 1082 14.53 6.79 -46.89
N PRO A 1083 15.24 5.72 -47.28
CA PRO A 1083 16.25 5.09 -46.44
C PRO A 1083 17.30 6.13 -46.04
N THR A 1084 17.46 6.34 -44.73
CA THR A 1084 18.43 7.30 -44.22
C THR A 1084 19.83 6.89 -44.66
N LYS A 1085 20.46 7.73 -45.51
CA LYS A 1085 21.80 7.48 -46.06
C LYS A 1085 22.74 7.03 -44.93
N PRO A 1086 23.47 5.90 -45.08
CA PRO A 1086 24.28 5.35 -44.00
C PRO A 1086 25.29 6.39 -43.53
N LYS A 1087 25.35 6.61 -42.20
CA LYS A 1087 26.33 7.53 -41.61
C LYS A 1087 27.73 7.02 -41.97
N LYS A 1088 28.53 7.86 -42.64
CA LYS A 1088 29.95 7.58 -42.87
C LYS A 1088 30.67 7.53 -41.52
N PHE A 1089 30.97 6.32 -41.04
CA PHE A 1089 31.82 6.14 -39.87
C PHE A 1089 33.23 6.66 -40.16
N LYS A 1090 33.84 7.33 -39.19
CA LYS A 1090 35.29 7.54 -39.23
C LYS A 1090 35.98 6.22 -38.83
N PRO A 1091 37.09 5.84 -39.47
CA PRO A 1091 37.91 4.74 -39.00
C PRO A 1091 38.56 5.09 -37.65
N ILE A 1092 38.76 4.08 -36.81
CA ILE A 1092 39.50 4.21 -35.55
C ILE A 1092 40.99 4.54 -35.80
N THR A 1093 41.61 5.27 -34.87
CA THR A 1093 43.05 5.62 -34.93
C THR A 1093 43.91 4.46 -34.44
N LYS A 1094 45.20 4.41 -34.82
CA LYS A 1094 46.15 3.46 -34.21
C LYS A 1094 46.21 3.60 -32.69
N ALA A 1095 46.14 4.83 -32.16
CA ALA A 1095 46.11 5.06 -30.72
C ALA A 1095 44.85 4.49 -30.04
N GLN A 1096 43.68 4.53 -30.70
CA GLN A 1096 42.48 3.80 -30.26
C GLN A 1096 42.61 2.27 -30.37
N GLU A 1097 43.29 1.75 -31.41
CA GLU A 1097 43.57 0.30 -31.56
C GLU A 1097 44.55 -0.23 -30.50
N GLU A 1098 45.53 0.58 -30.12
CA GLU A 1098 46.55 0.31 -29.10
C GLU A 1098 46.05 0.60 -27.66
N GLY A 1099 44.83 1.12 -27.49
CA GLY A 1099 44.25 1.45 -26.18
C GLY A 1099 44.83 2.72 -25.52
N ARG A 1100 45.58 3.53 -26.27
CA ARG A 1100 46.16 4.81 -25.86
C ARG A 1100 45.18 6.00 -25.95
N GLU A 1101 44.15 5.88 -26.78
CA GLU A 1101 43.01 6.81 -26.87
C GLU A 1101 41.68 6.09 -26.57
N PRO A 1102 40.69 6.75 -25.94
CA PRO A 1102 39.36 6.18 -25.73
C PRO A 1102 38.54 6.07 -27.03
N MET A 1103 37.63 5.09 -27.06
CA MET A 1103 36.68 4.92 -28.17
C MET A 1103 35.61 6.01 -28.17
N ARG A 1104 35.34 6.61 -29.33
CA ARG A 1104 34.43 7.78 -29.47
C ARG A 1104 32.98 7.37 -29.70
N SER A 1105 32.73 6.13 -30.13
CA SER A 1105 31.38 5.58 -30.30
C SER A 1105 31.34 4.06 -30.14
N PHE A 1106 30.14 3.48 -30.07
CA PHE A 1106 29.95 2.03 -30.14
C PHE A 1106 30.38 1.44 -31.49
N GLY A 1107 30.34 2.23 -32.56
CA GLY A 1107 30.86 1.83 -33.88
C GLY A 1107 32.39 1.70 -33.91
N ASP A 1108 33.11 2.53 -33.15
CA ASP A 1108 34.56 2.41 -32.98
C ASP A 1108 34.91 1.07 -32.32
N LEU A 1109 34.16 0.70 -31.27
CA LEU A 1109 34.29 -0.59 -30.58
C LEU A 1109 34.02 -1.78 -31.51
N GLN A 1110 33.00 -1.69 -32.36
CA GLN A 1110 32.69 -2.74 -33.33
C GLN A 1110 33.79 -2.89 -34.39
N GLN A 1111 34.34 -1.79 -34.92
CA GLN A 1111 35.48 -1.82 -35.85
C GLN A 1111 36.70 -2.52 -35.23
N LEU A 1112 37.03 -2.23 -33.96
CA LEU A 1112 38.13 -2.91 -33.26
C LEU A 1112 37.86 -4.42 -33.10
N PHE A 1113 36.62 -4.81 -32.83
CA PHE A 1113 36.23 -6.21 -32.66
C PHE A 1113 36.29 -6.99 -33.99
N GLU A 1114 35.88 -6.36 -35.09
CA GLU A 1114 35.97 -6.93 -36.43
C GLU A 1114 37.44 -7.04 -36.90
N LYS A 1115 38.28 -6.01 -36.67
CA LYS A 1115 39.74 -6.11 -36.88
C LYS A 1115 40.39 -7.23 -36.07
N LYS A 1116 39.99 -7.44 -34.80
CA LYS A 1116 40.50 -8.54 -33.97
C LYS A 1116 40.09 -9.92 -34.48
N LYS A 1117 38.94 -10.07 -35.17
CA LYS A 1117 38.56 -11.31 -35.86
C LYS A 1117 39.35 -11.62 -37.13
N GLN A 1118 40.03 -10.64 -37.73
CA GLN A 1118 40.74 -10.79 -39.01
C GLN A 1118 42.22 -11.18 -38.87
N LYS A 1119 42.76 -11.33 -37.65
CA LYS A 1119 44.11 -11.90 -37.48
C LYS A 1119 44.06 -13.43 -37.60
N PRO A 1120 44.86 -14.06 -38.48
CA PRO A 1120 44.93 -15.52 -38.56
C PRO A 1120 45.56 -16.14 -37.30
N LYS A 1121 45.22 -17.40 -37.02
CA LYS A 1121 45.78 -18.22 -35.94
C LYS A 1121 47.28 -18.49 -36.23
N PRO A 1122 48.19 -18.44 -35.23
CA PRO A 1122 49.54 -18.98 -35.41
C PRO A 1122 49.51 -20.49 -35.71
N PRO A 1123 50.54 -21.03 -36.39
CA PRO A 1123 50.65 -22.47 -36.65
C PRO A 1123 50.86 -23.27 -35.36
N ASP A 1124 50.50 -24.55 -35.39
CA ASP A 1124 50.73 -25.47 -34.26
C ASP A 1124 52.22 -25.91 -34.23
N GLU A 1125 52.80 -26.00 -33.02
CA GLU A 1125 54.11 -26.60 -32.80
C GLU A 1125 53.98 -28.01 -32.19
N SER A 1126 54.89 -28.89 -32.60
CA SER A 1126 54.91 -30.33 -32.28
C SER A 1126 55.18 -30.63 -30.79
N PRO A 1127 54.79 -31.81 -30.25
CA PRO A 1127 54.93 -32.11 -28.84
C PRO A 1127 56.40 -32.37 -28.40
N PRO A 1128 56.74 -32.08 -27.13
CA PRO A 1128 57.98 -32.55 -26.52
C PRO A 1128 57.93 -34.06 -26.21
N PRO A 1129 59.09 -34.75 -26.10
CA PRO A 1129 59.15 -36.19 -25.83
C PRO A 1129 58.88 -36.53 -24.34
N GLU A 1130 58.45 -37.78 -24.11
CA GLU A 1130 58.35 -38.38 -22.77
C GLU A 1130 59.72 -38.67 -22.17
N THR A 1131 59.88 -38.55 -20.84
CA THR A 1131 60.63 -39.55 -20.02
C THR A 1131 60.46 -39.36 -18.51
N THR A 1132 60.15 -40.47 -17.82
CA THR A 1132 60.52 -40.83 -16.43
C THR A 1132 60.43 -39.81 -15.28
N ALA A 1133 59.28 -39.85 -14.60
CA ALA A 1133 59.12 -40.13 -13.15
C ALA A 1133 60.22 -39.76 -12.12
N SER A 1134 59.80 -38.96 -11.13
CA SER A 1134 59.97 -39.22 -9.69
C SER A 1134 58.82 -38.55 -8.92
#